data_AF-A0A1Y6FND4-F1
#
_entry.id   AF-A0A1Y6FND4-F1
#
_cell.length_a   1.000
_cell.length_b   1.000
_cell.length_c   1.000
_cell.angle_alpha   90.00
_cell.angle_beta   90.00
_cell.angle_gamma   90.00
#
_symmetry.space_group_name_H-M   'P 1'
#
loop_
_entity.id
_entity.type
_entity.pdbx_description
1 polymer ?
#
loop_
_entity_poly.entity_id
_entity_poly.type
_entity_poly.pdbx_seq_one_letter_code
_entity_poly.pdbx_strand_id
1 'polypeptide(L)'
;MSSPASSSDNRPASDAATATPSLLVARAALSKLDEPLARFAFGDYEVEIATGGDALWVVIARPGLGGVAHRAAILAPGDDIEVLKPRDRELVRLKSHGAIGRYDVVIAAGMTAPVALRITSRFTPRVPILIPQQPRDLFPLGSGRDPLAAKGKVTAVQRGLNAGLLYFEMEDPSFGNILYFQNFTALGDYFEATGTRPDAVVGGVWPELGLALPTPAPGDLADAQPLEPGKALTLSDAIVVLRPDAPRDERDSARQFLQMLGAAYRMVDLPPTEYRDWIARAKATLRDLDRAPEATIRHYGHRYIHPYTAAEYPDAMVQMSIVQALHDWGKWQGAAHPLERAFFSGMGRFFDAGLGTIRRYLPNVGDDKDANAVDSWYLYHPLLNLGRLALDGDKKARRWLLGSLDYAIAAAHHFGYKWPIVFCLTDFSVITETAGADGRGQTDVGGVYAWVMLQAFELTGEKRFLDEARAAIDAAIGLGFDINYQANLTAWGAAACMRLWRITNRQVYLDQSYVYLASFFHHCEIWESRIALARHYRNFLGATCLQDAPYMAVYECFDSFAAFEHYLADSGPDLEPAARMLIAEYCKYALDRAWYYYPDALPADAIAKEQRPGNGHVDRTLAFPLEDLYPDGQPAGQVGQEIYGAGAAFIFATRSFHNVEGAPFRLYCDHFIRASERTGERTLTLTLDGGEACTANLCFIRLPRRKLPRLRVGSVDGDMFRAHAELEDRGEFRVPANGRLVINWR
;
A
#
# COMPACT_ATOMS: atom_id res chain seq x y z
N MET A 1 -27.29 -3.55 -12.69
CA MET A 1 -25.86 -3.54 -12.33
C MET A 1 -25.24 -4.73 -13.02
N SER A 2 -24.64 -4.49 -14.19
CA SER A 2 -24.03 -5.51 -15.04
C SER A 2 -22.64 -5.80 -14.47
N SER A 3 -22.37 -7.04 -14.07
CA SER A 3 -21.04 -7.45 -13.62
C SER A 3 -20.00 -7.12 -14.70
N PRO A 4 -18.92 -6.38 -14.37
CA PRO A 4 -17.74 -6.39 -15.20
C PRO A 4 -17.12 -7.79 -15.10
N ALA A 5 -16.84 -8.40 -16.25
CA ALA A 5 -16.14 -9.67 -16.32
C ALA A 5 -14.74 -9.51 -15.69
N SER A 6 -14.51 -10.19 -14.57
CA SER A 6 -13.21 -10.30 -13.94
C SER A 6 -12.25 -11.08 -14.85
N SER A 7 -11.33 -10.41 -15.52
CA SER A 7 -10.23 -11.08 -16.23
C SER A 7 -9.03 -11.24 -15.29
N SER A 8 -9.15 -12.09 -14.27
CA SER A 8 -8.03 -12.57 -13.43
C SER A 8 -7.33 -13.78 -14.04
N ASP A 9 -7.23 -13.84 -15.37
CA ASP A 9 -6.74 -15.03 -16.06
C ASP A 9 -5.20 -15.04 -16.08
N ASN A 10 -4.62 -15.46 -14.95
CA ASN A 10 -3.19 -15.72 -14.79
C ASN A 10 -2.82 -17.03 -15.50
N ARG A 11 -3.01 -17.08 -16.83
CA ARG A 11 -2.64 -18.26 -17.63
C ARG A 11 -1.13 -18.26 -17.88
N PRO A 12 -0.44 -19.40 -17.73
CA PRO A 12 0.89 -19.55 -18.30
C PRO A 12 0.79 -19.26 -19.81
N ALA A 13 1.75 -18.47 -20.33
CA ALA A 13 1.82 -18.14 -21.74
C ALA A 13 1.71 -19.43 -22.57
N SER A 14 0.71 -19.53 -23.45
CA SER A 14 0.67 -20.59 -24.44
C SER A 14 1.91 -20.49 -25.32
N ASP A 15 2.55 -21.63 -25.63
CA ASP A 15 3.77 -21.73 -26.45
C ASP A 15 3.66 -21.07 -27.85
N ALA A 16 2.47 -20.65 -28.28
CA ALA A 16 2.24 -19.79 -29.43
C ALA A 16 1.66 -18.43 -28.99
N ALA A 17 2.36 -17.34 -29.33
CA ALA A 17 1.85 -15.98 -29.18
C ALA A 17 0.55 -15.82 -30.00
N THR A 18 -0.52 -15.33 -29.36
CA THR A 18 -1.77 -15.02 -30.07
C THR A 18 -1.58 -13.72 -30.85
N ALA A 19 -1.55 -13.80 -32.18
CA ALA A 19 -1.37 -12.63 -33.01
C ALA A 19 -2.64 -11.77 -33.05
N THR A 20 -2.53 -10.51 -32.59
CA THR A 20 -3.57 -9.48 -32.78
C THR A 20 -3.23 -8.63 -34.03
N PRO A 21 -4.22 -7.98 -34.67
CA PRO A 21 -3.93 -7.04 -35.75
C PRO A 21 -2.97 -5.92 -35.32
N SER A 22 -3.16 -5.39 -34.11
CA SER A 22 -2.29 -4.38 -33.49
C SER A 22 -0.84 -4.84 -33.36
N LEU A 23 -0.62 -6.08 -32.92
CA LEU A 23 0.71 -6.66 -32.80
C LEU A 23 1.40 -6.82 -34.17
N LEU A 24 0.67 -7.23 -35.21
CA LEU A 24 1.23 -7.36 -36.56
C LEU A 24 1.62 -6.00 -37.16
N VAL A 25 0.82 -4.95 -36.90
CA VAL A 25 1.16 -3.57 -37.28
C VAL A 25 2.41 -3.10 -36.54
N ALA A 26 2.48 -3.31 -35.22
CA ALA A 26 3.66 -2.95 -34.42
C ALA A 26 4.92 -3.69 -34.89
N ARG A 27 4.83 -5.00 -35.17
CA ARG A 27 5.92 -5.81 -35.72
C ARG A 27 6.43 -5.24 -37.04
N ALA A 28 5.52 -4.91 -37.97
CA ALA A 28 5.89 -4.34 -39.26
C ALA A 28 6.61 -2.99 -39.10
N ALA A 29 6.11 -2.11 -38.23
CA ALA A 29 6.74 -0.83 -37.91
C ALA A 29 8.14 -1.01 -37.31
N LEU A 30 8.29 -1.85 -36.28
CA LEU A 30 9.56 -2.08 -35.58
C LEU A 30 10.65 -2.73 -36.46
N SER A 31 10.24 -3.51 -37.48
CA SER A 31 11.16 -4.09 -38.46
C SER A 31 11.74 -3.08 -39.46
N LYS A 32 11.10 -1.91 -39.59
CA LYS A 32 11.43 -0.86 -40.56
C LYS A 32 11.29 0.52 -39.91
N LEU A 33 12.06 0.76 -38.86
CA LEU A 33 12.20 2.10 -38.29
C LEU A 33 12.93 3.02 -39.27
N ASP A 34 12.55 4.30 -39.26
CA ASP A 34 13.21 5.35 -40.01
C ASP A 34 14.59 5.67 -39.41
N GLU A 35 15.27 6.69 -39.97
CA GLU A 35 16.51 7.18 -39.38
C GLU A 35 16.26 7.65 -37.92
N PRO A 36 17.07 7.22 -36.95
CA PRO A 36 16.88 7.59 -35.56
C PRO A 36 16.95 9.10 -35.34
N LEU A 37 15.98 9.60 -34.60
CA LEU A 37 15.94 10.98 -34.12
C LEU A 37 16.93 11.21 -32.99
N ALA A 38 17.18 10.16 -32.18
CA ALA A 38 18.20 10.17 -31.15
C ALA A 38 18.67 8.73 -30.84
N ARG A 39 19.94 8.62 -30.43
CA ARG A 39 20.55 7.39 -29.93
C ARG A 39 21.49 7.70 -28.77
N PHE A 40 21.46 6.87 -27.74
CA PHE A 40 22.40 6.97 -26.63
C PHE A 40 22.58 5.61 -25.93
N ALA A 41 23.73 5.42 -25.29
CA ALA A 41 23.96 4.31 -24.39
C ALA A 41 23.48 4.67 -22.97
N PHE A 42 22.93 3.70 -22.26
CA PHE A 42 22.45 3.86 -20.89
C PHE A 42 22.73 2.59 -20.09
N GLY A 43 23.84 2.58 -19.34
CA GLY A 43 24.35 1.34 -18.73
C GLY A 43 24.70 0.30 -19.79
N ASP A 44 24.20 -0.93 -19.63
CA ASP A 44 24.38 -2.03 -20.59
C ASP A 44 23.37 -2.01 -21.75
N TYR A 45 22.58 -0.94 -21.86
CA TYR A 45 21.49 -0.81 -22.81
C TYR A 45 21.80 0.24 -23.88
N GLU A 46 21.34 -0.02 -25.11
CA GLU A 46 21.29 0.94 -26.20
C GLU A 46 19.86 1.43 -26.38
N VAL A 47 19.66 2.75 -26.38
CA VAL A 47 18.35 3.36 -26.59
C VAL A 47 18.33 4.04 -27.96
N GLU A 48 17.36 3.65 -28.78
CA GLU A 48 17.07 4.24 -30.08
C GLU A 48 15.67 4.85 -30.08
N ILE A 49 15.56 6.08 -30.56
CA ILE A 49 14.27 6.75 -30.70
C ILE A 49 14.08 7.07 -32.17
N ALA A 50 13.03 6.52 -32.76
CA ALA A 50 12.76 6.61 -34.19
C ALA A 50 11.26 6.54 -34.47
N THR A 51 10.86 7.04 -35.63
CA THR A 51 9.52 6.81 -36.18
C THR A 51 9.46 5.47 -36.88
N GLY A 52 8.27 4.88 -36.91
CA GLY A 52 7.98 3.68 -37.68
C GLY A 52 6.49 3.45 -37.75
N GLY A 53 5.95 3.33 -38.97
CA GLY A 53 4.50 3.30 -39.17
C GLY A 53 3.85 4.61 -38.71
N ASP A 54 2.88 4.50 -37.80
CA ASP A 54 2.13 5.61 -37.21
C ASP A 54 2.60 5.96 -35.79
N ALA A 55 3.83 5.58 -35.42
CA ALA A 55 4.28 5.67 -34.04
C ALA A 55 5.69 6.25 -33.88
N LEU A 56 5.87 6.98 -32.79
CA LEU A 56 7.18 7.30 -32.23
C LEU A 56 7.58 6.22 -31.23
N TRP A 57 8.66 5.51 -31.51
CA TRP A 57 9.15 4.38 -30.73
C TRP A 57 10.36 4.76 -29.89
N VAL A 58 10.39 4.26 -28.65
CA VAL A 58 11.59 4.21 -27.81
C VAL A 58 11.97 2.74 -27.69
N VAL A 59 13.05 2.35 -28.36
CA VAL A 59 13.54 0.97 -28.36
C VAL A 59 14.74 0.89 -27.43
N ILE A 60 14.62 0.07 -26.39
CA ILE A 60 15.68 -0.21 -25.42
C ILE A 60 16.20 -1.61 -25.69
N ALA A 61 17.40 -1.72 -26.25
CA ALA A 61 18.02 -2.98 -26.61
C ALA A 61 19.19 -3.32 -25.70
N ARG A 62 19.41 -4.61 -25.46
CA ARG A 62 20.66 -5.13 -24.91
C ARG A 62 21.34 -5.90 -26.05
N PRO A 63 22.53 -5.48 -26.52
CA PRO A 63 23.15 -6.05 -27.70
C PRO A 63 23.21 -7.59 -27.66
N GLY A 64 22.62 -8.24 -28.67
CA GLY A 64 22.54 -9.71 -28.77
C GLY A 64 21.56 -10.41 -27.82
N LEU A 65 20.92 -9.67 -26.91
CA LEU A 65 20.06 -10.19 -25.84
C LEU A 65 18.63 -9.64 -25.92
N GLY A 66 18.20 -9.15 -27.09
CA GLY A 66 16.85 -8.63 -27.33
C GLY A 66 16.62 -7.19 -26.86
N GLY A 67 15.36 -6.84 -26.64
CA GLY A 67 14.99 -5.49 -26.20
C GLY A 67 13.53 -5.36 -25.78
N VAL A 68 13.14 -4.12 -25.51
CA VAL A 68 11.76 -3.71 -25.29
C VAL A 68 11.49 -2.44 -26.10
N ALA A 69 10.38 -2.39 -26.82
CA ALA A 69 9.88 -1.20 -27.47
C ALA A 69 8.73 -0.59 -26.68
N HIS A 70 8.82 0.72 -26.44
CA HIS A 70 7.74 1.53 -25.90
C HIS A 70 7.20 2.47 -26.98
N ARG A 71 5.88 2.47 -27.20
CA ARG A 71 5.21 3.42 -28.09
C ARG A 71 4.98 4.74 -27.34
N ALA A 72 5.83 5.73 -27.59
CA ALA A 72 5.73 7.02 -26.90
C ALA A 72 4.58 7.88 -27.43
N ALA A 73 4.30 7.87 -28.73
CA ALA A 73 3.20 8.63 -29.31
C ALA A 73 2.63 7.95 -30.55
N ILE A 74 1.35 8.21 -30.83
CA ILE A 74 0.68 7.80 -32.07
C ILE A 74 0.50 9.04 -32.94
N LEU A 75 1.17 9.04 -34.08
CA LEU A 75 1.35 10.14 -35.01
C LEU A 75 0.34 10.02 -36.14
N ALA A 76 -0.16 11.15 -36.63
CA ALA A 76 -0.93 11.16 -37.86
C ALA A 76 0.00 11.16 -39.09
N PRO A 77 -0.48 10.69 -40.27
CA PRO A 77 0.30 10.77 -41.50
C PRO A 77 0.72 12.22 -41.80
N GLY A 78 2.02 12.42 -42.00
CA GLY A 78 2.61 13.75 -42.28
C GLY A 78 2.92 14.58 -41.05
N ASP A 79 2.84 14.02 -39.83
CA ASP A 79 3.34 14.67 -38.63
C ASP A 79 4.87 14.80 -38.69
N ASP A 80 5.38 16.01 -38.48
CA ASP A 80 6.82 16.28 -38.38
C ASP A 80 7.30 16.19 -36.93
N ILE A 81 8.55 15.79 -36.70
CA ILE A 81 9.15 15.73 -35.36
C ILE A 81 10.38 16.64 -35.27
N GLU A 82 10.36 17.52 -34.27
CA GLU A 82 11.46 18.40 -33.90
C GLU A 82 12.18 17.84 -32.66
N VAL A 83 13.49 17.64 -32.76
CA VAL A 83 14.36 17.32 -31.62
C VAL A 83 14.76 18.62 -30.93
N LEU A 84 14.38 18.78 -29.67
CA LEU A 84 14.66 19.97 -28.88
C LEU A 84 15.86 19.74 -27.96
N LYS A 85 16.48 20.84 -27.52
CA LYS A 85 17.51 20.78 -26.48
C LYS A 85 16.89 20.24 -25.17
N PRO A 86 17.45 19.15 -24.58
CA PRO A 86 16.99 18.64 -23.30
C PRO A 86 17.18 19.68 -22.18
N ARG A 87 16.27 19.67 -21.19
CA ARG A 87 16.43 20.42 -19.94
C ARG A 87 17.22 19.61 -18.91
N ASP A 88 17.48 20.21 -17.76
CA ASP A 88 18.15 19.52 -16.65
C ASP A 88 17.43 18.20 -16.32
N ARG A 89 18.21 17.11 -16.24
CA ARG A 89 17.76 15.72 -16.01
C ARG A 89 17.01 15.04 -17.16
N GLU A 90 16.82 15.71 -18.29
CA GLU A 90 16.29 15.11 -19.51
C GLU A 90 17.42 14.56 -20.38
N LEU A 91 17.21 13.38 -20.95
CA LEU A 91 18.09 12.80 -21.96
C LEU A 91 17.68 13.26 -23.36
N VAL A 92 16.37 13.23 -23.64
CA VAL A 92 15.81 13.58 -24.94
C VAL A 92 14.50 14.33 -24.75
N ARG A 93 14.28 15.32 -25.60
CA ARG A 93 13.03 16.08 -25.71
C ARG A 93 12.63 16.19 -27.16
N LEU A 94 11.42 15.76 -27.47
CA LEU A 94 10.87 15.72 -28.82
C LEU A 94 9.53 16.44 -28.83
N LYS A 95 9.23 17.04 -29.97
CA LYS A 95 7.96 17.73 -30.19
C LYS A 95 7.43 17.39 -31.57
N SER A 96 6.21 16.88 -31.66
CA SER A 96 5.57 16.64 -32.94
C SER A 96 4.72 17.83 -33.39
N HIS A 97 4.56 17.97 -34.69
CA HIS A 97 3.73 18.96 -35.32
C HIS A 97 2.79 18.27 -36.29
N GLY A 98 1.53 18.11 -35.89
CA GLY A 98 0.56 17.32 -36.62
C GLY A 98 -0.76 18.02 -36.92
N ALA A 99 -1.57 17.36 -37.75
CA ALA A 99 -2.90 17.85 -38.12
C ALA A 99 -3.87 17.82 -36.93
N ILE A 100 -3.79 16.77 -36.11
CA ILE A 100 -4.69 16.56 -34.96
C ILE A 100 -4.27 17.34 -33.71
N GLY A 101 -3.00 17.74 -33.63
CA GLY A 101 -2.42 18.31 -32.44
C GLY A 101 -0.92 18.17 -32.40
N ARG A 102 -0.37 18.26 -31.20
CA ARG A 102 1.07 18.16 -30.95
C ARG A 102 1.34 17.23 -29.78
N TYR A 103 2.34 16.39 -29.94
CA TYR A 103 2.95 15.66 -28.84
C TYR A 103 4.18 16.38 -28.32
N ASP A 104 4.33 16.45 -27.00
CA ASP A 104 5.57 16.80 -26.30
C ASP A 104 6.03 15.54 -25.57
N VAL A 105 7.11 14.91 -26.06
CA VAL A 105 7.67 13.67 -25.51
C VAL A 105 9.01 13.95 -24.83
N VAL A 106 9.14 13.51 -23.58
CA VAL A 106 10.35 13.69 -22.77
C VAL A 106 10.82 12.35 -22.25
N ILE A 107 12.13 12.11 -22.35
CA ILE A 107 12.78 10.93 -21.79
C ILE A 107 13.81 11.39 -20.77
N ALA A 108 13.69 10.89 -19.55
CA ALA A 108 14.57 11.20 -18.43
C ALA A 108 15.12 9.91 -17.80
N ALA A 109 16.36 9.97 -17.29
CA ALA A 109 16.98 8.86 -16.59
C ALA A 109 16.77 8.93 -15.08
N GLY A 110 16.60 7.75 -14.46
CA GLY A 110 16.73 7.58 -13.02
C GLY A 110 18.15 7.91 -12.54
N MET A 111 18.26 8.49 -11.34
CA MET A 111 19.54 8.91 -10.78
C MET A 111 20.30 7.80 -10.05
N THR A 112 19.63 6.68 -9.77
CA THR A 112 20.15 5.58 -8.95
C THR A 112 19.82 4.25 -9.61
N ALA A 113 20.66 3.23 -9.40
CA ALA A 113 20.33 1.87 -9.80
C ALA A 113 19.08 1.34 -9.04
N PRO A 114 18.34 0.36 -9.60
CA PRO A 114 18.46 -0.20 -10.96
C PRO A 114 18.20 0.84 -12.07
N VAL A 115 18.62 0.51 -13.29
CA VAL A 115 18.51 1.37 -14.48
C VAL A 115 17.03 1.67 -14.75
N ALA A 116 16.67 2.94 -14.86
CA ALA A 116 15.28 3.36 -15.06
C ALA A 116 15.17 4.52 -16.05
N LEU A 117 14.18 4.47 -16.93
CA LEU A 117 13.82 5.54 -17.87
C LEU A 117 12.38 5.96 -17.65
N ARG A 118 12.12 7.26 -17.49
CA ARG A 118 10.77 7.86 -17.50
C ARG A 118 10.51 8.43 -18.88
N ILE A 119 9.44 7.99 -19.52
CA ILE A 119 8.97 8.37 -20.84
C ILE A 119 7.61 9.05 -20.65
N THR A 120 7.60 10.38 -20.76
CA THR A 120 6.38 11.18 -20.60
C THR A 120 5.90 11.67 -21.96
N SER A 121 4.63 11.45 -22.24
CA SER A 121 3.98 11.86 -23.48
C SER A 121 2.77 12.73 -23.19
N ARG A 122 2.87 14.00 -23.58
CA ARG A 122 1.78 14.98 -23.48
C ARG A 122 1.23 15.29 -24.85
N PHE A 123 -0.10 15.39 -24.95
CA PHE A 123 -0.79 15.74 -26.17
C PHE A 123 -1.56 17.05 -25.98
N THR A 124 -1.40 17.96 -26.93
CA THR A 124 -2.18 19.20 -27.02
C THR A 124 -3.03 19.13 -28.30
N PRO A 125 -4.35 18.92 -28.19
CA PRO A 125 -5.23 18.88 -29.36
C PRO A 125 -5.23 20.22 -30.09
N ARG A 126 -5.29 20.21 -31.42
CA ARG A 126 -5.50 21.41 -32.23
C ARG A 126 -6.97 21.67 -32.53
N VAL A 127 -7.76 20.60 -32.50
CA VAL A 127 -9.21 20.58 -32.74
C VAL A 127 -9.86 19.74 -31.65
N PRO A 128 -11.18 19.90 -31.39
CA PRO A 128 -11.88 19.01 -30.47
C PRO A 128 -11.76 17.57 -30.97
N ILE A 129 -11.27 16.66 -30.13
CA ILE A 129 -10.95 15.29 -30.57
C ILE A 129 -11.35 14.26 -29.51
N LEU A 130 -11.94 13.17 -29.97
CA LEU A 130 -12.09 11.94 -29.19
C LEU A 130 -10.95 11.01 -29.55
N ILE A 131 -10.21 10.54 -28.54
CA ILE A 131 -9.15 9.54 -28.74
C ILE A 131 -9.83 8.16 -28.77
N PRO A 132 -9.77 7.41 -29.89
CA PRO A 132 -10.32 6.06 -29.93
C PRO A 132 -9.44 5.11 -29.11
N GLN A 133 -9.92 3.89 -28.88
CA GLN A 133 -9.12 2.85 -28.24
C GLN A 133 -7.79 2.67 -28.98
N GLN A 134 -6.68 2.79 -28.26
CA GLN A 134 -5.33 2.65 -28.80
C GLN A 134 -4.76 1.26 -28.51
N PRO A 135 -3.84 0.76 -29.35
CA PRO A 135 -3.06 -0.43 -29.01
C PRO A 135 -2.21 -0.21 -27.75
N ARG A 136 -1.81 -1.30 -27.08
CA ARG A 136 -0.96 -1.20 -25.88
C ARG A 136 0.42 -0.71 -26.22
N ASP A 137 1.09 -0.07 -25.26
CA ASP A 137 2.30 0.72 -25.50
C ASP A 137 3.63 -0.01 -25.28
N LEU A 138 3.67 -1.28 -24.87
CA LEU A 138 4.90 -2.00 -24.54
C LEU A 138 5.02 -3.34 -25.27
N PHE A 139 6.17 -3.58 -25.90
CA PHE A 139 6.44 -4.80 -26.68
C PHE A 139 7.82 -5.36 -26.33
N PRO A 140 7.93 -6.53 -25.68
CA PRO A 140 9.18 -7.29 -25.62
C PRO A 140 9.64 -7.66 -27.04
N LEU A 141 10.94 -7.63 -27.29
CA LEU A 141 11.53 -7.82 -28.61
C LEU A 141 12.56 -8.96 -28.59
N GLY A 142 12.35 -9.94 -29.47
CA GLY A 142 13.29 -11.02 -29.71
C GLY A 142 14.31 -10.69 -30.79
N SER A 143 14.81 -11.74 -31.43
CA SER A 143 15.75 -11.61 -32.56
C SER A 143 15.18 -10.71 -33.67
N GLY A 144 16.02 -9.87 -34.27
CA GLY A 144 15.63 -8.98 -35.37
C GLY A 144 14.59 -7.90 -35.01
N ARG A 145 14.45 -7.55 -33.72
CA ARG A 145 13.40 -6.64 -33.20
C ARG A 145 11.97 -7.18 -33.42
N ASP A 146 11.82 -8.50 -33.52
CA ASP A 146 10.52 -9.14 -33.72
C ASP A 146 9.85 -9.43 -32.36
N PRO A 147 8.70 -8.83 -32.03
CA PRO A 147 8.00 -9.12 -30.78
C PRO A 147 7.48 -10.57 -30.73
N LEU A 148 7.16 -11.19 -31.87
CA LEU A 148 6.75 -12.60 -31.91
C LEU A 148 7.89 -13.59 -31.66
N ALA A 149 9.14 -13.11 -31.68
CA ALA A 149 10.32 -13.91 -31.37
C ALA A 149 10.75 -13.80 -29.90
N ALA A 150 10.03 -13.04 -29.07
CA ALA A 150 10.28 -12.93 -27.64
C ALA A 150 9.46 -13.96 -26.86
N LYS A 151 10.07 -14.58 -25.85
CA LYS A 151 9.40 -15.43 -24.85
C LYS A 151 9.68 -14.91 -23.46
N GLY A 152 8.70 -15.00 -22.58
CA GLY A 152 8.82 -14.53 -21.22
C GLY A 152 7.57 -14.79 -20.40
N LYS A 153 7.62 -14.32 -19.15
CA LYS A 153 6.61 -14.59 -18.14
C LYS A 153 6.24 -13.31 -17.40
N VAL A 154 4.95 -13.02 -17.36
CA VAL A 154 4.40 -11.97 -16.49
C VAL A 154 4.23 -12.54 -15.09
N THR A 155 4.77 -11.85 -14.08
CA THR A 155 4.69 -12.24 -12.67
C THR A 155 3.67 -11.41 -11.90
N ALA A 156 3.55 -10.12 -12.21
CA ALA A 156 2.55 -9.25 -11.61
C ALA A 156 2.00 -8.24 -12.62
N VAL A 157 0.72 -7.92 -12.51
CA VAL A 157 -0.03 -6.97 -13.35
C VAL A 157 -0.98 -6.16 -12.48
N GLN A 158 -1.36 -4.95 -12.91
CA GLN A 158 -2.34 -4.12 -12.22
C GLN A 158 -3.60 -4.93 -11.84
N ARG A 159 -4.05 -4.78 -10.59
CA ARG A 159 -5.32 -5.32 -10.09
C ARG A 159 -6.26 -4.17 -9.79
N GLY A 160 -7.42 -4.11 -10.44
CA GLY A 160 -8.39 -3.05 -10.24
C GLY A 160 -7.77 -1.65 -10.41
N LEU A 161 -7.95 -0.80 -9.40
CA LEU A 161 -7.46 0.58 -9.35
C LEU A 161 -6.11 0.75 -8.62
N ASN A 162 -5.42 -0.36 -8.32
CA ASN A 162 -4.07 -0.35 -7.75
C ASN A 162 -3.07 0.28 -8.72
N ALA A 163 -1.80 0.37 -8.31
CA ALA A 163 -0.72 0.90 -9.13
C ALA A 163 -0.72 0.30 -10.55
N GLY A 164 -0.59 1.17 -11.55
CA GLY A 164 -0.48 0.79 -12.96
C GLY A 164 0.85 0.14 -13.26
N LEU A 165 1.07 -1.09 -12.78
CA LEU A 165 2.35 -1.77 -12.89
C LEU A 165 2.24 -3.08 -13.66
N LEU A 166 3.36 -3.47 -14.26
CA LEU A 166 3.57 -4.75 -14.91
C LEU A 166 5.00 -5.19 -14.62
N TYR A 167 5.16 -6.36 -14.02
CA TYR A 167 6.45 -6.95 -13.69
C TYR A 167 6.61 -8.29 -14.40
N PHE A 168 7.63 -8.42 -15.24
CA PHE A 168 7.83 -9.57 -16.10
C PHE A 168 9.31 -9.85 -16.37
N GLU A 169 9.57 -11.10 -16.75
CA GLU A 169 10.88 -11.58 -17.17
C GLU A 169 10.85 -11.89 -18.67
N MET A 170 11.91 -11.51 -19.39
CA MET A 170 12.15 -12.00 -20.75
C MET A 170 13.21 -13.10 -20.73
N GLU A 171 12.76 -14.33 -20.98
CA GLU A 171 13.53 -15.56 -20.85
C GLU A 171 14.38 -15.84 -22.11
N ASP A 172 13.79 -15.62 -23.30
CA ASP A 172 14.43 -15.78 -24.59
C ASP A 172 14.05 -14.64 -25.55
N PRO A 173 15.01 -13.80 -25.96
CA PRO A 173 16.41 -13.75 -25.51
C PRO A 173 16.51 -13.27 -24.05
N SER A 174 17.58 -13.67 -23.34
CA SER A 174 17.77 -13.40 -21.90
C SER A 174 18.14 -11.94 -21.59
N PHE A 175 17.19 -11.04 -21.83
CA PHE A 175 17.33 -9.61 -21.56
C PHE A 175 17.28 -9.28 -20.07
N GLY A 176 16.50 -10.07 -19.31
CA GLY A 176 16.35 -9.96 -17.86
C GLY A 176 14.94 -9.56 -17.42
N ASN A 177 14.86 -8.91 -16.26
CA ASN A 177 13.62 -8.50 -15.59
C ASN A 177 13.26 -7.04 -15.89
N ILE A 178 11.97 -6.79 -16.06
CA ILE A 178 11.41 -5.48 -16.39
C ILE A 178 10.25 -5.16 -15.45
N LEU A 179 10.27 -3.95 -14.89
CA LEU A 179 9.11 -3.33 -14.24
C LEU A 179 8.70 -2.14 -15.09
N TYR A 180 7.51 -2.22 -15.67
CA TYR A 180 6.82 -1.09 -16.26
C TYR A 180 5.87 -0.50 -15.21
N PHE A 181 5.93 0.81 -15.01
CA PHE A 181 5.08 1.53 -14.06
C PHE A 181 4.49 2.78 -14.74
N GLN A 182 3.17 2.92 -14.73
CA GLN A 182 2.45 4.04 -15.30
C GLN A 182 2.02 4.99 -14.18
N ASN A 183 2.54 6.22 -14.18
CA ASN A 183 2.20 7.24 -13.19
C ASN A 183 0.80 7.82 -13.45
N PHE A 184 -0.24 7.20 -12.88
CA PHE A 184 -1.63 7.65 -13.06
C PHE A 184 -1.92 9.04 -12.49
N THR A 185 -1.16 9.50 -11.49
CA THR A 185 -1.29 10.88 -10.98
C THR A 185 -1.11 11.90 -12.11
N ALA A 186 -0.14 11.66 -13.00
CA ALA A 186 0.12 12.56 -14.13
C ALA A 186 -0.99 12.54 -15.20
N LEU A 187 -1.78 11.46 -15.26
CA LEU A 187 -2.91 11.28 -16.18
C LEU A 187 -4.24 11.79 -15.60
N GLY A 188 -4.25 12.32 -14.37
CA GLY A 188 -5.47 12.76 -13.68
C GLY A 188 -6.34 13.73 -14.50
N ASP A 189 -5.71 14.71 -15.16
CA ASP A 189 -6.43 15.67 -16.01
C ASP A 189 -7.08 15.01 -17.24
N TYR A 190 -6.51 13.91 -17.76
CA TYR A 190 -7.09 13.13 -18.85
C TYR A 190 -8.30 12.33 -18.37
N PHE A 191 -8.20 11.67 -17.21
CA PHE A 191 -9.32 10.93 -16.61
C PHE A 191 -10.50 11.86 -16.33
N GLU A 192 -10.25 13.05 -15.78
CA GLU A 192 -11.27 14.08 -15.57
C GLU A 192 -11.91 14.53 -16.89
N ALA A 193 -11.10 14.83 -17.92
CA ALA A 193 -11.61 15.32 -19.20
C ALA A 193 -12.49 14.30 -19.95
N THR A 194 -12.19 13.00 -19.80
CA THR A 194 -12.87 11.91 -20.51
C THR A 194 -13.92 11.17 -19.67
N GLY A 195 -13.99 11.45 -18.35
CA GLY A 195 -14.83 10.70 -17.43
C GLY A 195 -14.43 9.23 -17.26
N THR A 196 -13.16 8.88 -17.52
CA THR A 196 -12.66 7.49 -17.47
C THR A 196 -11.94 7.16 -16.16
N ARG A 197 -11.68 5.87 -15.93
CA ARG A 197 -10.98 5.34 -14.76
C ARG A 197 -9.87 4.39 -15.21
N PRO A 198 -8.70 4.37 -14.54
CA PRO A 198 -7.62 3.46 -14.88
C PRO A 198 -7.84 2.06 -14.28
N ASP A 199 -9.01 1.45 -14.46
CA ASP A 199 -9.31 0.12 -13.92
C ASP A 199 -8.69 -0.98 -14.79
N ALA A 200 -7.70 -1.71 -14.24
CA ALA A 200 -6.97 -2.79 -14.90
C ALA A 200 -6.45 -2.44 -16.32
N VAL A 201 -6.04 -1.17 -16.52
CA VAL A 201 -5.62 -0.65 -17.83
C VAL A 201 -4.19 -1.02 -18.20
N VAL A 202 -3.31 -1.25 -17.22
CA VAL A 202 -1.94 -1.73 -17.43
C VAL A 202 -1.91 -3.25 -17.35
N GLY A 203 -1.48 -3.90 -18.42
CA GLY A 203 -1.44 -5.36 -18.53
C GLY A 203 -1.29 -5.79 -19.99
N GLY A 204 -1.93 -6.89 -20.37
CA GLY A 204 -1.98 -7.36 -21.75
C GLY A 204 -1.70 -8.84 -21.92
N VAL A 205 -1.61 -9.27 -23.17
CA VAL A 205 -1.32 -10.66 -23.54
C VAL A 205 0.00 -10.66 -24.28
N TRP A 206 0.95 -11.47 -23.80
CA TRP A 206 2.28 -11.53 -24.39
C TRP A 206 2.24 -11.75 -25.92
N PRO A 207 3.01 -10.99 -26.73
CA PRO A 207 3.96 -9.93 -26.37
C PRO A 207 3.38 -8.50 -26.43
N GLU A 208 2.06 -8.29 -26.48
CA GLU A 208 1.42 -6.97 -26.47
C GLU A 208 1.02 -6.58 -25.03
N LEU A 209 1.84 -5.74 -24.39
CA LEU A 209 1.79 -5.41 -22.96
C LEU A 209 1.73 -3.89 -22.73
N GLY A 210 1.59 -3.45 -21.48
CA GLY A 210 1.64 -2.04 -21.08
C GLY A 210 0.27 -1.39 -20.93
N LEU A 211 0.21 -0.06 -21.02
CA LEU A 211 -1.00 0.74 -20.87
C LEU A 211 -1.92 0.59 -22.08
N ALA A 212 -3.18 0.25 -21.83
CA ALA A 212 -4.29 0.53 -22.73
C ALA A 212 -4.98 1.81 -22.23
N LEU A 213 -4.71 2.96 -22.88
CA LEU A 213 -5.28 4.24 -22.45
C LEU A 213 -6.81 4.12 -22.36
N PRO A 214 -7.44 4.36 -21.19
CA PRO A 214 -8.87 4.17 -21.04
C PRO A 214 -9.61 5.20 -21.89
N THR A 215 -10.66 4.74 -22.57
CA THR A 215 -11.55 5.57 -23.38
C THR A 215 -12.99 5.38 -22.92
N PRO A 216 -13.90 6.33 -23.17
CA PRO A 216 -15.33 6.12 -22.96
C PRO A 216 -15.79 4.80 -23.60
N ALA A 217 -16.73 4.10 -22.95
CA ALA A 217 -17.24 2.85 -23.48
C ALA A 217 -17.93 3.09 -24.84
N PRO A 218 -17.96 2.11 -25.76
CA PRO A 218 -18.53 2.31 -27.09
C PRO A 218 -19.98 2.84 -27.09
N GLY A 219 -20.78 2.46 -26.08
CA GLY A 219 -22.15 2.96 -25.90
C GLY A 219 -22.25 4.42 -25.47
N ASP A 220 -21.19 4.95 -24.83
CA ASP A 220 -21.15 6.30 -24.26
C ASP A 220 -20.40 7.30 -25.17
N LEU A 221 -19.79 6.83 -26.26
CA LEU A 221 -19.03 7.67 -27.20
C LEU A 221 -19.84 8.82 -27.80
N ALA A 222 -21.16 8.63 -27.98
CA ALA A 222 -22.03 9.66 -28.54
C ALA A 222 -22.19 10.88 -27.61
N ASP A 223 -22.11 10.65 -26.30
CA ASP A 223 -22.26 11.67 -25.26
C ASP A 223 -20.90 12.09 -24.67
N ALA A 224 -19.80 11.45 -25.10
CA ALA A 224 -18.45 11.74 -24.65
C ALA A 224 -18.02 13.15 -25.06
N GLN A 225 -17.49 13.90 -24.10
CA GLN A 225 -16.93 15.22 -24.36
C GLN A 225 -15.58 15.08 -25.08
N PRO A 226 -15.37 15.75 -26.23
CA PRO A 226 -14.08 15.77 -26.89
C PRO A 226 -13.05 16.51 -26.04
N LEU A 227 -11.78 16.11 -26.15
CA LEU A 227 -10.67 16.83 -25.54
C LEU A 227 -10.60 18.25 -26.12
N GLU A 228 -10.44 19.23 -25.23
CA GLU A 228 -10.43 20.65 -25.59
C GLU A 228 -9.17 21.03 -26.40
N PRO A 229 -9.32 21.80 -27.50
CA PRO A 229 -8.18 22.38 -28.20
C PRO A 229 -7.29 23.23 -27.30
N GLY A 230 -5.98 23.13 -27.49
CA GLY A 230 -4.99 23.97 -26.82
C GLY A 230 -4.70 23.59 -25.36
N LYS A 231 -5.45 22.67 -24.76
CA LYS A 231 -5.18 22.15 -23.42
C LYS A 231 -4.24 20.94 -23.51
N ALA A 232 -3.04 21.05 -22.94
CA ALA A 232 -2.10 19.94 -22.88
C ALA A 232 -2.54 18.94 -21.80
N LEU A 233 -2.58 17.66 -22.17
CA LEU A 233 -2.93 16.55 -21.28
C LEU A 233 -1.84 15.48 -21.36
N THR A 234 -1.49 14.84 -20.24
CA THR A 234 -0.60 13.68 -20.25
C THR A 234 -1.41 12.46 -20.68
N LEU A 235 -0.94 11.75 -21.71
CA LEU A 235 -1.55 10.49 -22.16
C LEU A 235 -0.76 9.27 -21.67
N SER A 236 0.55 9.41 -21.47
CA SER A 236 1.40 8.37 -20.87
C SER A 236 2.52 9.03 -20.08
N ASP A 237 2.96 8.35 -19.03
CA ASP A 237 4.04 8.74 -18.12
C ASP A 237 4.62 7.45 -17.53
N ALA A 238 5.22 6.68 -18.42
CA ALA A 238 5.72 5.35 -18.17
C ALA A 238 7.13 5.42 -17.57
N ILE A 239 7.39 4.63 -16.55
CA ILE A 239 8.71 4.40 -15.97
C ILE A 239 9.07 2.94 -16.25
N VAL A 240 10.11 2.73 -17.05
CA VAL A 240 10.62 1.41 -17.40
C VAL A 240 11.90 1.18 -16.60
N VAL A 241 11.84 0.28 -15.63
CA VAL A 241 12.97 -0.14 -14.80
C VAL A 241 13.47 -1.48 -15.29
N LEU A 242 14.79 -1.60 -15.41
CA LEU A 242 15.45 -2.72 -16.08
C LEU A 242 16.48 -3.36 -15.16
N ARG A 243 16.51 -4.70 -15.17
CA ARG A 243 17.55 -5.49 -14.53
C ARG A 243 18.02 -6.60 -15.44
N PRO A 244 19.34 -6.79 -15.60
CA PRO A 244 19.88 -7.80 -16.50
C PRO A 244 19.77 -9.23 -15.98
N ASP A 245 19.64 -9.41 -14.66
CA ASP A 245 19.68 -10.72 -14.01
C ASP A 245 18.26 -11.26 -13.75
N ALA A 246 17.98 -12.45 -14.28
CA ALA A 246 16.79 -13.23 -13.95
C ALA A 246 16.77 -13.56 -12.44
N PRO A 247 15.58 -13.67 -11.83
CA PRO A 247 15.48 -14.03 -10.43
C PRO A 247 15.75 -15.52 -10.25
N ARG A 248 16.47 -15.91 -9.19
CA ARG A 248 16.81 -17.32 -8.93
C ARG A 248 15.63 -18.15 -8.45
N ASP A 249 14.75 -17.52 -7.67
CA ASP A 249 13.54 -18.10 -7.11
C ASP A 249 12.49 -16.99 -6.85
N GLU A 250 11.32 -17.36 -6.31
CA GLU A 250 10.25 -16.40 -6.01
C GLU A 250 10.66 -15.32 -5.00
N ARG A 251 11.52 -15.63 -4.03
CA ARG A 251 11.93 -14.69 -2.99
C ARG A 251 12.93 -13.68 -3.53
N ASP A 252 13.85 -14.15 -4.38
CA ASP A 252 14.73 -13.27 -5.14
C ASP A 252 13.89 -12.37 -6.07
N SER A 253 12.89 -12.93 -6.77
CA SER A 253 11.97 -12.16 -7.61
C SER A 253 11.23 -11.07 -6.83
N ALA A 254 10.71 -11.39 -5.64
CA ALA A 254 10.05 -10.43 -4.76
C ALA A 254 11.01 -9.31 -4.29
N ARG A 255 12.25 -9.66 -3.91
CA ARG A 255 13.28 -8.68 -3.57
C ARG A 255 13.62 -7.77 -4.75
N GLN A 256 13.80 -8.34 -5.94
CA GLN A 256 14.06 -7.58 -7.16
C GLN A 256 12.91 -6.62 -7.49
N PHE A 257 11.67 -7.08 -7.36
CA PHE A 257 10.47 -6.25 -7.51
C PHE A 257 10.49 -5.05 -6.56
N LEU A 258 10.77 -5.24 -5.28
CA LEU A 258 10.84 -4.12 -4.31
C LEU A 258 11.95 -3.12 -4.68
N GLN A 259 13.10 -3.59 -5.14
CA GLN A 259 14.20 -2.75 -5.61
C GLN A 259 13.80 -1.90 -6.83
N MET A 260 13.13 -2.54 -7.80
CA MET A 260 12.68 -1.88 -9.03
C MET A 260 11.52 -0.91 -8.74
N LEU A 261 10.58 -1.30 -7.88
CA LEU A 261 9.49 -0.42 -7.44
C LEU A 261 10.03 0.78 -6.68
N GLY A 262 11.06 0.59 -5.84
CA GLY A 262 11.75 1.69 -5.19
C GLY A 262 12.41 2.67 -6.18
N ALA A 263 12.96 2.17 -7.29
CA ALA A 263 13.48 3.03 -8.35
C ALA A 263 12.35 3.83 -9.04
N ALA A 264 11.23 3.17 -9.37
CA ALA A 264 10.06 3.84 -9.95
C ALA A 264 9.48 4.91 -9.01
N TYR A 265 9.36 4.57 -7.72
CA TYR A 265 8.88 5.47 -6.68
C TYR A 265 9.69 6.78 -6.58
N ARG A 266 11.03 6.71 -6.70
CA ARG A 266 11.88 7.91 -6.69
C ARG A 266 11.76 8.79 -7.94
N MET A 267 11.11 8.29 -8.99
CA MET A 267 10.92 9.01 -10.25
C MET A 267 9.54 9.63 -10.39
N VAL A 268 8.58 9.33 -9.51
CA VAL A 268 7.26 9.97 -9.51
C VAL A 268 7.26 11.26 -8.70
N ASP A 269 6.36 12.16 -9.04
CA ASP A 269 6.12 13.38 -8.29
C ASP A 269 5.30 13.04 -7.04
N LEU A 270 5.98 12.95 -5.90
CA LEU A 270 5.38 12.52 -4.63
C LEU A 270 4.43 13.59 -4.07
N PRO A 271 3.18 13.23 -3.70
CA PRO A 271 2.25 14.18 -3.11
C PRO A 271 2.77 14.66 -1.74
N PRO A 272 2.55 15.94 -1.38
CA PRO A 272 2.95 16.44 -0.08
C PRO A 272 2.06 15.85 1.02
N THR A 273 2.66 15.55 2.18
CA THR A 273 1.94 15.21 3.40
C THR A 273 1.81 16.42 4.32
N GLU A 274 0.77 16.43 5.15
CA GLU A 274 0.47 17.51 6.10
C GLU A 274 0.59 17.04 7.55
N TYR A 275 0.86 17.99 8.47
CA TYR A 275 0.72 17.72 9.89
C TYR A 275 -0.76 17.46 10.24
N ARG A 276 -1.03 16.34 10.90
CA ARG A 276 -2.34 15.95 11.43
C ARG A 276 -2.29 15.86 12.95
N ASP A 277 -3.21 16.55 13.63
CA ASP A 277 -3.30 16.51 15.10
C ASP A 277 -4.01 15.24 15.59
N TRP A 278 -3.31 14.11 15.49
CA TRP A 278 -3.80 12.82 15.95
C TRP A 278 -4.05 12.78 17.46
N ILE A 279 -3.40 13.65 18.26
CA ILE A 279 -3.66 13.75 19.70
C ILE A 279 -5.02 14.36 19.97
N ALA A 280 -5.38 15.43 19.25
CA ALA A 280 -6.71 16.02 19.34
C ALA A 280 -7.77 15.02 18.86
N ARG A 281 -7.51 14.32 17.75
CA ARG A 281 -8.40 13.27 17.24
C ARG A 281 -8.60 12.15 18.25
N ALA A 282 -7.52 11.60 18.83
CA ALA A 282 -7.59 10.58 19.88
C ALA A 282 -8.41 11.02 21.10
N LYS A 283 -8.29 12.28 21.53
CA LYS A 283 -9.10 12.83 22.64
C LYS A 283 -10.58 12.94 22.29
N ALA A 284 -10.92 13.33 21.06
CA ALA A 284 -12.30 13.36 20.59
C ALA A 284 -12.87 11.93 20.54
N THR A 285 -12.11 10.99 19.98
CA THR A 285 -12.46 9.57 19.92
C THR A 285 -12.68 8.96 21.33
N LEU A 286 -11.84 9.28 22.32
CA LEU A 286 -12.05 8.85 23.71
C LEU A 286 -13.38 9.34 24.30
N ARG A 287 -13.68 10.61 24.07
CA ARG A 287 -14.93 11.22 24.54
C ARG A 287 -16.12 10.51 23.91
N ASP A 288 -16.06 10.24 22.62
CA ASP A 288 -17.19 9.66 21.89
C ASP A 288 -17.35 8.17 22.21
N LEU A 289 -16.26 7.40 22.34
CA LEU A 289 -16.28 6.03 22.90
C LEU A 289 -16.89 5.98 24.30
N ASP A 290 -16.68 7.01 25.13
CA ASP A 290 -17.23 7.05 26.48
C ASP A 290 -18.69 7.48 26.53
N ARG A 291 -19.11 8.41 25.67
CA ARG A 291 -20.38 9.12 25.83
C ARG A 291 -21.44 8.80 24.79
N ALA A 292 -21.06 8.37 23.58
CA ALA A 292 -22.02 8.08 22.52
C ALA A 292 -22.76 6.77 22.85
N PRO A 293 -24.11 6.79 23.00
CA PRO A 293 -24.88 5.56 23.19
C PRO A 293 -24.76 4.60 22.00
N GLU A 294 -24.51 5.12 20.80
CA GLU A 294 -24.31 4.36 19.56
C GLU A 294 -23.00 3.55 19.56
N ALA A 295 -22.05 3.90 20.42
CA ALA A 295 -20.73 3.28 20.42
C ALA A 295 -20.63 1.98 21.23
N THR A 296 -21.55 1.78 22.17
CA THR A 296 -21.40 0.72 23.16
C THR A 296 -22.74 0.17 23.64
N ILE A 297 -22.73 -1.09 24.05
CA ILE A 297 -23.88 -1.78 24.64
C ILE A 297 -23.51 -2.42 25.97
N ARG A 298 -24.50 -2.68 26.81
CA ARG A 298 -24.31 -3.36 28.10
C ARG A 298 -24.93 -4.74 28.09
N HIS A 299 -24.09 -5.75 28.30
CA HIS A 299 -24.51 -7.14 28.51
C HIS A 299 -23.70 -7.75 29.65
N TYR A 300 -24.27 -8.72 30.36
CA TYR A 300 -23.57 -9.47 31.42
C TYR A 300 -22.88 -8.60 32.49
N GLY A 301 -23.39 -7.39 32.76
CA GLY A 301 -22.79 -6.44 33.70
C GLY A 301 -21.56 -5.69 33.19
N HIS A 302 -21.17 -5.89 31.92
CA HIS A 302 -20.03 -5.24 31.27
C HIS A 302 -20.49 -4.29 30.18
N ARG A 303 -19.58 -3.40 29.75
CA ARG A 303 -19.76 -2.50 28.61
C ARG A 303 -18.94 -3.02 27.45
N TYR A 304 -19.60 -3.29 26.33
CA TYR A 304 -18.99 -3.79 25.11
C TYR A 304 -19.08 -2.76 24.00
N ILE A 305 -18.17 -2.86 23.05
CA ILE A 305 -18.06 -1.97 21.90
C ILE A 305 -18.89 -2.53 20.75
N HIS A 306 -19.60 -1.65 20.08
CA HIS A 306 -20.26 -1.92 18.81
C HIS A 306 -19.21 -1.90 17.67
N PRO A 307 -19.21 -2.83 16.70
CA PRO A 307 -18.32 -2.75 15.54
C PRO A 307 -18.53 -1.48 14.67
N TYR A 308 -19.77 -1.04 14.51
CA TYR A 308 -20.19 0.11 13.70
C TYR A 308 -21.08 1.08 14.51
N THR A 309 -21.34 2.27 14.01
CA THR A 309 -22.20 3.22 14.73
C THR A 309 -23.63 2.69 14.87
N ALA A 310 -24.05 2.40 16.11
CA ALA A 310 -25.31 1.78 16.48
C ALA A 310 -25.53 0.32 15.98
N ALA A 311 -24.47 -0.36 15.53
CA ALA A 311 -24.47 -1.78 15.12
C ALA A 311 -23.05 -2.38 15.22
N GLU A 312 -22.70 -3.57 14.79
CA GLU A 312 -23.42 -4.82 14.91
C GLU A 312 -23.33 -5.37 16.36
N TYR A 313 -23.49 -6.69 16.54
CA TYR A 313 -23.23 -7.36 17.82
C TYR A 313 -21.76 -7.20 18.23
N PRO A 314 -21.47 -7.08 19.54
CA PRO A 314 -20.09 -7.05 20.00
C PRO A 314 -19.32 -8.32 19.62
N ASP A 315 -18.11 -8.13 19.12
CA ASP A 315 -17.17 -9.20 18.85
C ASP A 315 -15.80 -8.99 19.53
N ALA A 316 -15.06 -10.08 19.69
CA ALA A 316 -13.79 -10.12 20.41
C ALA A 316 -12.65 -9.37 19.69
N MET A 317 -12.68 -9.32 18.35
CA MET A 317 -11.67 -8.61 17.55
C MET A 317 -11.81 -7.11 17.80
N VAL A 318 -13.02 -6.59 17.62
CA VAL A 318 -13.39 -5.19 17.92
C VAL A 318 -13.02 -4.81 19.34
N GLN A 319 -13.38 -5.68 20.29
CA GLN A 319 -13.14 -5.42 21.70
C GLN A 319 -11.65 -5.31 22.01
N MET A 320 -10.82 -6.21 21.45
CA MET A 320 -9.39 -6.25 21.71
C MET A 320 -8.61 -5.18 20.95
N SER A 321 -9.01 -4.80 19.73
CA SER A 321 -8.33 -3.76 18.95
C SER A 321 -8.41 -2.41 19.64
N ILE A 322 -9.55 -2.05 20.22
CA ILE A 322 -9.67 -0.82 21.02
C ILE A 322 -8.96 -0.94 22.37
N VAL A 323 -9.10 -2.06 23.09
CA VAL A 323 -8.42 -2.24 24.39
C VAL A 323 -6.91 -2.12 24.22
N GLN A 324 -6.34 -2.75 23.20
CA GLN A 324 -4.91 -2.68 22.91
C GLN A 324 -4.47 -1.26 22.57
N ALA A 325 -5.21 -0.55 21.70
CA ALA A 325 -4.88 0.82 21.36
C ALA A 325 -4.97 1.77 22.56
N LEU A 326 -5.94 1.57 23.46
CA LEU A 326 -6.06 2.31 24.72
C LEU A 326 -4.92 2.00 25.70
N HIS A 327 -4.44 0.75 25.73
CA HIS A 327 -3.28 0.36 26.53
C HIS A 327 -2.03 1.15 26.13
N ASP A 328 -1.75 1.23 24.82
CA ASP A 328 -0.63 2.01 24.30
C ASP A 328 -0.80 3.50 24.56
N TRP A 329 -2.01 4.02 24.40
CA TRP A 329 -2.33 5.41 24.74
C TRP A 329 -2.06 5.70 26.23
N GLY A 330 -2.45 4.79 27.11
CA GLY A 330 -2.18 4.89 28.54
C GLY A 330 -0.68 4.90 28.86
N LYS A 331 0.09 3.99 28.25
CA LYS A 331 1.56 3.96 28.36
C LYS A 331 2.19 5.28 27.90
N TRP A 332 1.74 5.79 26.76
CA TRP A 332 2.24 7.04 26.19
C TRP A 332 1.91 8.28 27.05
N GLN A 333 0.74 8.30 27.69
CA GLN A 333 0.38 9.34 28.67
C GLN A 333 1.10 9.17 30.02
N GLY A 334 1.66 8.00 30.28
CA GLY A 334 2.22 7.60 31.58
C GLY A 334 1.17 7.15 32.61
N ALA A 335 -0.09 6.98 32.22
CA ALA A 335 -1.17 6.49 33.08
C ALA A 335 -2.27 5.80 32.27
N ALA A 336 -2.73 4.63 32.75
CA ALA A 336 -3.81 3.87 32.12
C ALA A 336 -5.13 4.65 32.07
N HIS A 337 -5.85 4.56 30.95
CA HIS A 337 -7.14 5.23 30.80
C HIS A 337 -8.28 4.37 31.39
N PRO A 338 -9.26 4.93 32.11
CA PRO A 338 -10.34 4.13 32.74
C PRO A 338 -11.14 3.25 31.76
N LEU A 339 -11.30 3.69 30.51
CA LEU A 339 -11.99 2.92 29.48
C LEU A 339 -11.29 1.60 29.14
N GLU A 340 -9.96 1.54 29.20
CA GLU A 340 -9.21 0.31 28.94
C GLU A 340 -9.72 -0.81 29.87
N ARG A 341 -9.76 -0.51 31.18
CA ARG A 341 -10.28 -1.45 32.18
C ARG A 341 -11.77 -1.75 31.99
N ALA A 342 -12.57 -0.73 31.66
CA ALA A 342 -14.01 -0.91 31.49
C ALA A 342 -14.33 -1.90 30.36
N PHE A 343 -13.68 -1.72 29.22
CA PHE A 343 -13.82 -2.54 28.02
C PHE A 343 -13.17 -3.91 28.15
N PHE A 344 -11.98 -4.00 28.77
CA PHE A 344 -11.33 -5.29 29.00
C PHE A 344 -12.04 -6.16 30.03
N SER A 345 -12.85 -5.56 30.92
CA SER A 345 -13.54 -6.30 31.99
C SER A 345 -14.49 -7.39 31.47
N GLY A 346 -15.09 -7.19 30.30
CA GLY A 346 -16.02 -8.13 29.67
C GLY A 346 -15.34 -9.23 28.85
N MET A 347 -14.03 -9.14 28.60
CA MET A 347 -13.32 -10.01 27.66
C MET A 347 -13.46 -11.51 27.98
N GLY A 348 -13.54 -11.86 29.27
CA GLY A 348 -13.73 -13.24 29.70
C GLY A 348 -15.05 -13.89 29.26
N ARG A 349 -16.04 -13.12 28.78
CA ARG A 349 -17.29 -13.66 28.25
C ARG A 349 -17.18 -14.16 26.81
N PHE A 350 -16.15 -13.76 26.07
CA PHE A 350 -15.84 -14.35 24.78
C PHE A 350 -15.10 -15.68 24.91
N PHE A 351 -14.47 -15.96 26.06
CA PHE A 351 -13.74 -17.21 26.28
C PHE A 351 -14.69 -18.39 26.51
N ASP A 352 -14.66 -19.36 25.61
CA ASP A 352 -15.36 -20.63 25.74
C ASP A 352 -14.42 -21.65 26.41
N ALA A 353 -14.71 -21.99 27.67
CA ALA A 353 -13.91 -22.95 28.42
C ALA A 353 -14.06 -24.41 27.94
N GLY A 354 -15.14 -24.74 27.24
CA GLY A 354 -15.36 -26.07 26.67
C GLY A 354 -14.54 -26.30 25.42
N LEU A 355 -14.43 -25.27 24.56
CA LEU A 355 -13.55 -25.30 23.39
C LEU A 355 -12.10 -24.97 23.72
N GLY A 356 -11.86 -24.19 24.79
CA GLY A 356 -10.53 -23.66 25.10
C GLY A 356 -10.10 -22.60 24.08
N THR A 357 -10.99 -21.68 23.72
CA THR A 357 -10.69 -20.60 22.77
C THR A 357 -11.55 -19.35 22.99
N ILE A 358 -11.15 -18.23 22.40
CA ILE A 358 -11.96 -17.02 22.31
C ILE A 358 -12.91 -17.16 21.11
N ARG A 359 -14.21 -17.02 21.35
CA ARG A 359 -15.23 -16.93 20.31
C ARG A 359 -15.28 -15.51 19.72
N ARG A 360 -15.75 -15.42 18.47
CA ARG A 360 -16.05 -14.13 17.83
C ARG A 360 -17.08 -13.36 18.63
N TYR A 361 -18.28 -13.92 18.83
CA TYR A 361 -19.39 -13.23 19.47
C TYR A 361 -19.56 -13.58 20.94
N LEU A 362 -20.33 -12.74 21.65
CA LEU A 362 -20.85 -13.05 22.97
C LEU A 362 -21.91 -14.17 22.92
N PRO A 363 -22.19 -14.86 24.04
CA PRO A 363 -23.17 -15.96 24.08
C PRO A 363 -24.62 -15.58 23.77
N ASN A 364 -24.95 -14.28 23.69
CA ASN A 364 -26.27 -13.77 23.36
C ASN A 364 -26.38 -13.20 21.94
N VAL A 365 -25.47 -13.57 21.03
CA VAL A 365 -25.65 -13.24 19.61
C VAL A 365 -26.98 -13.81 19.12
N GLY A 366 -27.68 -13.07 18.26
CA GLY A 366 -28.99 -13.47 17.76
C GLY A 366 -28.92 -14.62 16.75
N ASP A 367 -30.08 -15.25 16.50
CA ASP A 367 -30.23 -16.36 15.54
C ASP A 367 -29.97 -15.93 14.08
N ASP A 368 -29.87 -14.62 13.82
CA ASP A 368 -29.48 -14.05 12.53
C ASP A 368 -27.97 -14.21 12.23
N LYS A 369 -27.19 -14.70 13.20
CA LYS A 369 -25.76 -15.00 13.07
C LYS A 369 -25.46 -16.42 13.51
N ASP A 370 -24.51 -17.05 12.84
CA ASP A 370 -23.96 -18.33 13.29
C ASP A 370 -22.89 -18.07 14.37
N ALA A 371 -23.20 -18.46 15.61
CA ALA A 371 -22.32 -18.31 16.78
C ALA A 371 -21.04 -19.18 16.72
N ASN A 372 -21.00 -20.18 15.83
CA ASN A 372 -19.85 -21.05 15.62
C ASN A 372 -19.06 -20.73 14.35
N ALA A 373 -19.63 -19.98 13.41
CA ALA A 373 -18.91 -19.53 12.22
C ALA A 373 -17.85 -18.49 12.59
N VAL A 374 -16.63 -18.72 12.13
CA VAL A 374 -15.51 -17.78 12.29
C VAL A 374 -14.83 -17.56 10.96
N ASP A 375 -14.61 -16.29 10.64
CA ASP A 375 -13.67 -15.89 9.60
C ASP A 375 -12.25 -16.20 10.11
N SER A 376 -11.42 -16.87 9.33
CA SER A 376 -10.19 -17.50 9.84
C SER A 376 -9.26 -16.54 10.59
N TRP A 377 -9.11 -15.29 10.14
CA TRP A 377 -8.27 -14.32 10.83
C TRP A 377 -8.85 -13.83 12.17
N TYR A 378 -10.19 -13.86 12.35
CA TYR A 378 -10.85 -13.51 13.61
C TYR A 378 -10.49 -14.46 14.76
N LEU A 379 -10.02 -15.68 14.47
CA LEU A 379 -9.50 -16.58 15.50
C LEU A 379 -8.20 -16.04 16.11
N TYR A 380 -7.34 -15.40 15.31
CA TYR A 380 -5.97 -15.07 15.71
C TYR A 380 -5.77 -13.60 16.09
N HIS A 381 -6.51 -12.67 15.51
CA HIS A 381 -6.33 -11.24 15.79
C HIS A 381 -6.59 -10.84 17.25
N PRO A 382 -7.66 -11.33 17.92
CA PRO A 382 -7.82 -11.11 19.36
C PRO A 382 -6.64 -11.66 20.17
N LEU A 383 -6.07 -12.80 19.76
CA LEU A 383 -4.91 -13.42 20.41
C LEU A 383 -3.64 -12.58 20.24
N LEU A 384 -3.44 -11.98 19.06
CA LEU A 384 -2.34 -11.03 18.81
C LEU A 384 -2.37 -9.88 19.83
N ASN A 385 -3.55 -9.30 20.03
CA ASN A 385 -3.73 -8.19 20.96
C ASN A 385 -3.61 -8.62 22.43
N LEU A 386 -4.11 -9.82 22.78
CA LEU A 386 -3.88 -10.41 24.10
C LEU A 386 -2.39 -10.68 24.35
N GLY A 387 -1.64 -11.10 23.33
CA GLY A 387 -0.19 -11.29 23.40
C GLY A 387 0.56 -10.00 23.69
N ARG A 388 0.18 -8.89 23.06
CA ARG A 388 0.76 -7.57 23.35
C ARG A 388 0.56 -7.16 24.80
N LEU A 389 -0.68 -7.25 25.31
CA LEU A 389 -0.98 -6.96 26.71
C LEU A 389 -0.26 -7.91 27.68
N ALA A 390 -0.15 -9.19 27.32
CA ALA A 390 0.52 -10.19 28.14
C ALA A 390 2.03 -9.93 28.25
N LEU A 391 2.67 -9.52 27.15
CA LEU A 391 4.09 -9.12 27.11
C LEU A 391 4.35 -7.87 27.97
N ASP A 392 3.38 -6.96 28.03
CA ASP A 392 3.38 -5.82 28.95
C ASP A 392 2.99 -6.17 30.40
N GLY A 393 2.78 -7.45 30.70
CA GLY A 393 2.59 -7.97 32.06
C GLY A 393 1.14 -8.15 32.51
N ASP A 394 0.14 -8.00 31.63
CA ASP A 394 -1.25 -8.28 31.99
C ASP A 394 -1.50 -9.78 32.19
N LYS A 395 -1.82 -10.15 33.44
CA LYS A 395 -2.01 -11.54 33.85
C LYS A 395 -3.30 -12.17 33.33
N LYS A 396 -4.34 -11.39 33.03
CA LYS A 396 -5.59 -11.90 32.45
C LYS A 396 -5.40 -12.14 30.95
N ALA A 397 -4.77 -11.20 30.26
CA ALA A 397 -4.42 -11.35 28.85
C ALA A 397 -3.53 -12.58 28.63
N ARG A 398 -2.50 -12.75 29.47
CA ARG A 398 -1.65 -13.96 29.46
C ARG A 398 -2.46 -15.23 29.65
N ARG A 399 -3.42 -15.24 30.58
CA ARG A 399 -4.26 -16.42 30.85
C ARG A 399 -5.12 -16.79 29.66
N TRP A 400 -5.82 -15.83 29.06
CA TRP A 400 -6.70 -16.09 27.94
C TRP A 400 -5.93 -16.45 26.67
N LEU A 401 -4.81 -15.77 26.41
CA LEU A 401 -3.92 -16.16 25.32
C LEU A 401 -3.49 -17.62 25.46
N LEU A 402 -2.80 -17.96 26.56
CA LEU A 402 -2.26 -19.31 26.75
C LEU A 402 -3.37 -20.37 26.79
N GLY A 403 -4.53 -20.02 27.33
CA GLY A 403 -5.71 -20.89 27.35
C GLY A 403 -6.35 -21.10 25.97
N SER A 404 -5.94 -20.36 24.94
CA SER A 404 -6.42 -20.48 23.56
C SER A 404 -5.40 -21.10 22.59
N LEU A 405 -4.13 -21.23 22.99
CA LEU A 405 -3.08 -21.65 22.07
C LEU A 405 -3.20 -23.10 21.62
N ASP A 406 -3.58 -24.04 22.49
CA ASP A 406 -3.71 -25.44 22.09
C ASP A 406 -4.83 -25.63 21.05
N TYR A 407 -5.94 -24.87 21.16
CA TYR A 407 -6.99 -24.84 20.16
C TYR A 407 -6.52 -24.20 18.83
N ALA A 408 -5.82 -23.07 18.92
CA ALA A 408 -5.24 -22.39 17.75
C ALA A 408 -4.28 -23.30 16.97
N ILE A 409 -3.43 -24.06 17.67
CA ILE A 409 -2.52 -25.05 17.09
C ILE A 409 -3.31 -26.20 16.44
N ALA A 410 -4.36 -26.71 17.11
CA ALA A 410 -5.20 -27.76 16.55
C ALA A 410 -5.88 -27.32 15.25
N ALA A 411 -6.37 -26.07 15.17
CA ALA A 411 -6.91 -25.51 13.94
C ALA A 411 -5.84 -25.41 12.84
N ALA A 412 -4.65 -24.91 13.16
CA ALA A 412 -3.53 -24.83 12.22
C ALA A 412 -3.15 -26.20 11.64
N HIS A 413 -3.08 -27.23 12.49
CA HIS A 413 -2.77 -28.60 12.06
C HIS A 413 -3.91 -29.20 11.22
N HIS A 414 -5.16 -28.96 11.59
CA HIS A 414 -6.33 -29.46 10.85
C HIS A 414 -6.33 -28.95 9.40
N PHE A 415 -6.02 -27.68 9.20
CA PHE A 415 -5.98 -27.06 7.87
C PHE A 415 -4.61 -27.17 7.18
N GLY A 416 -3.64 -27.86 7.78
CA GLY A 416 -2.29 -27.96 7.23
C GLY A 416 -1.63 -26.60 6.99
N TYR A 417 -1.88 -25.65 7.90
CA TYR A 417 -1.43 -24.25 7.82
C TYR A 417 -1.96 -23.47 6.60
N LYS A 418 -3.10 -23.89 6.02
CA LYS A 418 -3.78 -23.23 4.90
C LYS A 418 -5.26 -23.06 5.18
N TRP A 419 -5.63 -21.88 5.68
CA TRP A 419 -6.97 -21.66 6.22
C TRP A 419 -8.02 -21.39 5.12
N PRO A 420 -9.27 -21.88 5.30
CA PRO A 420 -10.40 -21.45 4.49
C PRO A 420 -10.76 -19.99 4.81
N ILE A 421 -11.74 -19.40 4.11
CA ILE A 421 -12.28 -18.09 4.51
C ILE A 421 -13.07 -18.22 5.82
N VAL A 422 -14.00 -19.17 5.88
CA VAL A 422 -14.87 -19.36 7.06
C VAL A 422 -14.96 -20.84 7.42
N PHE A 423 -14.89 -21.15 8.72
CA PHE A 423 -15.09 -22.50 9.25
C PHE A 423 -15.88 -22.50 10.58
N CYS A 424 -16.33 -23.68 10.99
CA CYS A 424 -17.05 -23.90 12.24
C CYS A 424 -16.09 -24.17 13.41
N LEU A 425 -16.19 -23.40 14.49
CA LEU A 425 -15.32 -23.52 15.67
C LEU A 425 -15.48 -24.85 16.44
N THR A 426 -16.59 -25.59 16.29
CA THR A 426 -16.80 -26.79 17.11
C THR A 426 -16.15 -28.04 16.53
N ASP A 427 -15.98 -28.10 15.21
CA ASP A 427 -15.52 -29.32 14.51
C ASP A 427 -14.57 -29.05 13.32
N PHE A 428 -14.24 -27.77 13.05
CA PHE A 428 -13.43 -27.32 11.92
C PHE A 428 -14.03 -27.56 10.52
N SER A 429 -15.33 -27.87 10.43
CA SER A 429 -16.01 -27.97 9.13
C SER A 429 -15.93 -26.65 8.35
N VAL A 430 -15.55 -26.74 7.07
CA VAL A 430 -15.41 -25.58 6.18
C VAL A 430 -16.79 -25.06 5.77
N ILE A 431 -17.03 -23.77 5.98
CA ILE A 431 -18.26 -23.07 5.58
C ILE A 431 -18.03 -22.33 4.25
N THR A 432 -16.87 -21.68 4.10
CA THR A 432 -16.47 -21.02 2.86
C THR A 432 -15.00 -21.28 2.63
N GLU A 433 -14.69 -22.10 1.62
CA GLU A 433 -13.34 -22.58 1.38
C GLU A 433 -12.43 -21.50 0.78
N THR A 434 -12.88 -20.85 -0.29
CA THR A 434 -12.03 -20.02 -1.13
C THR A 434 -12.69 -18.72 -1.56
N ALA A 435 -11.86 -17.74 -1.93
CA ALA A 435 -12.28 -16.50 -2.55
C ALA A 435 -12.68 -16.76 -4.00
N GLY A 436 -13.76 -16.13 -4.45
CA GLY A 436 -14.21 -16.24 -5.84
C GLY A 436 -13.20 -15.70 -6.86
N ALA A 437 -12.29 -14.82 -6.44
CA ALA A 437 -11.33 -14.13 -7.32
C ALA A 437 -10.20 -15.04 -7.84
N ASP A 438 -9.71 -15.97 -7.01
CA ASP A 438 -8.52 -16.77 -7.32
C ASP A 438 -8.61 -18.24 -6.86
N GLY A 439 -9.70 -18.65 -6.21
CA GLY A 439 -9.90 -20.02 -5.76
C GLY A 439 -8.98 -20.43 -4.60
N ARG A 440 -8.47 -19.48 -3.81
CA ARG A 440 -7.67 -19.75 -2.60
C ARG A 440 -8.38 -19.32 -1.32
N GLY A 441 -8.03 -19.95 -0.20
CA GLY A 441 -8.47 -19.51 1.14
C GLY A 441 -7.76 -18.22 1.58
N GLN A 442 -7.71 -17.95 2.88
CA GLN A 442 -6.99 -16.78 3.40
C GLN A 442 -5.49 -17.07 3.53
N THR A 443 -4.76 -16.76 2.46
CA THR A 443 -3.35 -17.11 2.24
C THR A 443 -2.38 -16.48 3.23
N ASP A 444 -2.73 -15.35 3.85
CA ASP A 444 -1.89 -14.61 4.80
C ASP A 444 -2.23 -14.85 6.28
N VAL A 445 -3.26 -15.65 6.60
CA VAL A 445 -3.60 -16.03 7.99
C VAL A 445 -2.44 -16.74 8.69
N GLY A 446 -1.66 -17.53 7.95
CA GLY A 446 -0.43 -18.14 8.47
C GLY A 446 0.57 -17.12 9.00
N GLY A 447 0.60 -15.91 8.45
CA GLY A 447 1.44 -14.81 8.89
C GLY A 447 1.06 -14.26 10.27
N VAL A 448 -0.23 -13.95 10.47
CA VAL A 448 -0.71 -13.49 11.78
C VAL A 448 -0.64 -14.59 12.84
N TYR A 449 -0.93 -15.85 12.47
CA TYR A 449 -0.74 -17.00 13.36
C TYR A 449 0.72 -17.12 13.81
N ALA A 450 1.67 -17.03 12.87
CA ALA A 450 3.09 -17.08 13.19
C ALA A 450 3.48 -15.97 14.17
N TRP A 451 2.94 -14.75 14.01
CA TRP A 451 3.16 -13.66 14.96
C TRP A 451 2.66 -13.99 16.37
N VAL A 452 1.44 -14.52 16.49
CA VAL A 452 0.88 -14.95 17.80
C VAL A 452 1.76 -16.02 18.45
N MET A 453 2.24 -16.99 17.67
CA MET A 453 3.14 -18.03 18.17
C MET A 453 4.50 -17.46 18.61
N LEU A 454 5.03 -16.45 17.93
CA LEU A 454 6.25 -15.75 18.34
C LEU A 454 6.06 -14.99 19.67
N GLN A 455 4.90 -14.36 19.88
CA GLN A 455 4.57 -13.74 21.16
C GLN A 455 4.46 -14.80 22.27
N ALA A 456 3.84 -15.94 21.99
CA ALA A 456 3.77 -17.04 22.93
C ALA A 456 5.17 -17.59 23.29
N PHE A 457 6.06 -17.73 22.30
CA PHE A 457 7.45 -18.11 22.52
C PHE A 457 8.19 -17.11 23.40
N GLU A 458 8.04 -15.81 23.16
CA GLU A 458 8.63 -14.74 23.98
C GLU A 458 8.13 -14.78 25.43
N LEU A 459 6.84 -15.13 25.63
CA LEU A 459 6.21 -15.22 26.95
C LEU A 459 6.59 -16.47 27.77
N THR A 460 6.89 -17.59 27.12
CA THR A 460 7.03 -18.90 27.79
C THR A 460 8.42 -19.53 27.63
N GLY A 461 9.16 -19.18 26.58
CA GLY A 461 10.38 -19.87 26.16
C GLY A 461 10.15 -21.27 25.58
N GLU A 462 8.89 -21.71 25.41
CA GLU A 462 8.60 -23.06 24.92
C GLU A 462 8.85 -23.18 23.41
N LYS A 463 9.83 -24.01 23.04
CA LYS A 463 10.25 -24.22 21.65
C LYS A 463 9.10 -24.59 20.70
N ARG A 464 8.05 -25.27 21.18
CA ARG A 464 6.89 -25.65 20.36
C ARG A 464 6.29 -24.45 19.62
N PHE A 465 6.16 -23.29 20.27
CA PHE A 465 5.58 -22.11 19.63
C PHE A 465 6.49 -21.55 18.52
N LEU A 466 7.81 -21.60 18.72
CA LEU A 466 8.75 -21.24 17.66
C LEU A 466 8.64 -22.21 16.47
N ASP A 467 8.47 -23.51 16.71
CA ASP A 467 8.31 -24.50 15.64
C ASP A 467 6.98 -24.31 14.89
N GLU A 468 5.89 -23.97 15.58
CA GLU A 468 4.59 -23.62 14.98
C GLU A 468 4.68 -22.38 14.08
N ALA A 469 5.34 -21.31 14.55
CA ALA A 469 5.55 -20.11 13.74
C ALA A 469 6.33 -20.42 12.45
N ARG A 470 7.35 -21.27 12.55
CA ARG A 470 8.15 -21.72 11.39
C ARG A 470 7.32 -22.54 10.41
N ALA A 471 6.53 -23.49 10.91
CA ALA A 471 5.70 -24.35 10.07
C ALA A 471 4.68 -23.53 9.25
N ALA A 472 4.06 -22.53 9.86
CA ALA A 472 3.12 -21.65 9.18
C ALA A 472 3.78 -20.81 8.08
N ILE A 473 4.95 -20.21 8.33
CA ILE A 473 5.68 -19.44 7.31
C ILE A 473 6.23 -20.37 6.21
N ASP A 474 6.74 -21.55 6.57
CA ASP A 474 7.23 -22.53 5.60
C ASP A 474 6.10 -23.01 4.67
N ALA A 475 4.84 -23.09 5.16
CA ALA A 475 3.68 -23.48 4.36
C ALA A 475 3.22 -22.42 3.34
N ALA A 476 3.63 -21.17 3.52
CA ALA A 476 3.33 -20.05 2.62
C ALA A 476 4.37 -19.87 1.48
N ILE A 477 5.50 -20.60 1.54
CA ILE A 477 6.50 -20.61 0.47
C ILE A 477 5.86 -21.21 -0.81
N GLY A 478 6.06 -20.54 -1.94
CA GLY A 478 5.48 -20.88 -3.24
C GLY A 478 4.26 -20.05 -3.62
N LEU A 479 3.72 -19.20 -2.73
CA LEU A 479 2.57 -18.35 -3.03
C LEU A 479 2.94 -17.07 -3.81
N GLY A 480 4.21 -16.65 -3.81
CA GLY A 480 4.66 -15.45 -4.53
C GLY A 480 3.78 -14.21 -4.26
N PHE A 481 3.34 -13.55 -5.34
CA PHE A 481 2.52 -12.34 -5.29
C PHE A 481 1.05 -12.59 -4.88
N ASP A 482 0.62 -13.85 -4.80
CA ASP A 482 -0.75 -14.25 -4.42
C ASP A 482 -0.91 -14.50 -2.91
N ILE A 483 0.08 -14.10 -2.10
CA ILE A 483 0.00 -14.28 -0.64
C ILE A 483 -0.95 -13.30 0.05
N ASN A 484 -1.18 -12.12 -0.53
CA ASN A 484 -2.08 -11.13 0.06
C ASN A 484 -3.53 -11.52 -0.21
N TYR A 485 -4.27 -11.77 0.86
CA TYR A 485 -5.71 -11.81 0.86
C TYR A 485 -6.26 -10.54 1.54
N GLN A 486 -5.71 -10.18 2.71
CA GLN A 486 -6.06 -9.00 3.48
C GLN A 486 -4.79 -8.24 3.93
N ALA A 487 -4.72 -6.95 3.63
CA ALA A 487 -3.46 -6.21 3.64
C ALA A 487 -2.75 -6.15 5.02
N ASN A 488 -3.48 -6.04 6.12
CA ASN A 488 -2.88 -6.06 7.47
C ASN A 488 -2.30 -7.42 7.86
N LEU A 489 -2.95 -8.52 7.49
CA LEU A 489 -2.45 -9.87 7.77
C LEU A 489 -1.15 -10.13 7.02
N THR A 490 -1.08 -9.66 5.77
CA THR A 490 0.15 -9.67 4.97
C THR A 490 1.28 -8.87 5.64
N ALA A 491 0.99 -7.70 6.20
CA ALA A 491 1.98 -6.89 6.93
C ALA A 491 2.46 -7.59 8.22
N TRP A 492 1.57 -8.23 8.97
CA TRP A 492 1.94 -9.04 10.14
C TRP A 492 2.75 -10.28 9.76
N GLY A 493 2.46 -10.92 8.62
CA GLY A 493 3.26 -12.00 8.06
C GLY A 493 4.70 -11.57 7.71
N ALA A 494 4.86 -10.38 7.13
CA ALA A 494 6.19 -9.78 6.92
C ALA A 494 6.94 -9.59 8.25
N ALA A 495 6.26 -9.03 9.27
CA ALA A 495 6.85 -8.81 10.60
C ALA A 495 7.24 -10.13 11.28
N ALA A 496 6.41 -11.17 11.19
CA ALA A 496 6.70 -12.50 11.71
C ALA A 496 7.93 -13.13 11.04
N CYS A 497 8.05 -13.00 9.71
CA CYS A 497 9.22 -13.45 8.96
C CYS A 497 10.51 -12.75 9.43
N MET A 498 10.47 -11.43 9.61
CA MET A 498 11.61 -10.66 10.09
C MET A 498 12.04 -11.10 11.50
N ARG A 499 11.08 -11.24 12.41
CA ARG A 499 11.34 -11.71 13.77
C ARG A 499 11.88 -13.14 13.83
N LEU A 500 11.34 -14.05 13.00
CA LEU A 500 11.87 -15.41 12.85
C LEU A 500 13.32 -15.41 12.37
N TRP A 501 13.68 -14.54 11.42
CA TRP A 501 15.06 -14.40 11.00
C TRP A 501 15.96 -13.93 12.15
N ARG A 502 15.53 -12.94 12.94
CA ARG A 502 16.31 -12.48 14.12
C ARG A 502 16.52 -13.56 15.17
N ILE A 503 15.53 -14.41 15.39
CA ILE A 503 15.60 -15.50 16.37
C ILE A 503 16.44 -16.68 15.86
N THR A 504 16.28 -17.05 14.59
CA THR A 504 16.82 -18.30 14.03
C THR A 504 18.10 -18.11 13.21
N ASN A 505 18.40 -16.88 12.80
CA ASN A 505 19.46 -16.53 11.84
C ASN A 505 19.37 -17.29 10.49
N ARG A 506 18.17 -17.76 10.11
CA ARG A 506 17.95 -18.46 8.83
C ARG A 506 17.52 -17.46 7.76
N GLN A 507 18.38 -17.26 6.76
CA GLN A 507 18.17 -16.30 5.66
C GLN A 507 16.83 -16.46 4.94
N VAL A 508 16.32 -17.69 4.83
CA VAL A 508 15.03 -17.99 4.19
C VAL A 508 13.88 -17.15 4.74
N TYR A 509 13.88 -16.80 6.03
CA TYR A 509 12.82 -16.00 6.64
C TYR A 509 12.96 -14.51 6.32
N LEU A 510 14.18 -13.98 6.23
CA LEU A 510 14.39 -12.62 5.73
C LEU A 510 13.93 -12.51 4.27
N ASP A 511 14.33 -13.48 3.45
CA ASP A 511 13.98 -13.52 2.03
C ASP A 511 12.46 -13.72 1.83
N GLN A 512 11.80 -14.56 2.65
CA GLN A 512 10.34 -14.72 2.62
C GLN A 512 9.60 -13.45 3.05
N SER A 513 10.20 -12.64 3.94
CA SER A 513 9.60 -11.36 4.32
C SER A 513 9.44 -10.42 3.11
N TYR A 514 10.33 -10.51 2.11
CA TYR A 514 10.21 -9.74 0.88
C TYR A 514 9.05 -10.20 0.00
N VAL A 515 8.63 -11.46 0.07
CA VAL A 515 7.44 -11.96 -0.65
C VAL A 515 6.16 -11.31 -0.11
N TYR A 516 6.01 -11.27 1.22
CA TYR A 516 4.90 -10.55 1.87
C TYR A 516 4.90 -9.06 1.50
N LEU A 517 6.06 -8.40 1.54
CA LEU A 517 6.14 -6.98 1.17
C LEU A 517 5.84 -6.74 -0.31
N ALA A 518 6.37 -7.57 -1.22
CA ALA A 518 6.13 -7.43 -2.66
C ALA A 518 4.64 -7.58 -2.98
N SER A 519 3.98 -8.56 -2.38
CA SER A 519 2.53 -8.74 -2.52
C SER A 519 1.75 -7.58 -1.88
N PHE A 520 2.16 -7.07 -0.72
CA PHE A 520 1.54 -5.89 -0.10
C PHE A 520 1.62 -4.65 -1.02
N PHE A 521 2.80 -4.32 -1.53
CA PHE A 521 2.99 -3.13 -2.38
C PHE A 521 2.41 -3.28 -3.79
N HIS A 522 2.24 -4.51 -4.28
CA HIS A 522 1.49 -4.79 -5.50
C HIS A 522 0.00 -4.43 -5.36
N HIS A 523 -0.54 -4.54 -4.14
CA HIS A 523 -1.93 -4.17 -3.82
C HIS A 523 -2.09 -2.73 -3.30
N CYS A 524 -1.13 -1.85 -3.61
CA CYS A 524 -1.21 -0.44 -3.24
C CYS A 524 -1.61 0.45 -4.41
N GLU A 525 -2.40 1.47 -4.12
CA GLU A 525 -2.68 2.63 -4.97
C GLU A 525 -1.49 3.59 -4.96
N ILE A 526 -0.48 3.33 -5.77
CA ILE A 526 0.71 4.20 -5.86
C ILE A 526 0.46 5.35 -6.85
N TRP A 527 -0.62 6.10 -6.62
CA TRP A 527 -1.01 7.29 -7.37
C TRP A 527 -2.05 8.10 -6.59
N GLU A 528 -2.14 9.40 -6.87
CA GLU A 528 -3.12 10.30 -6.25
C GLU A 528 -4.29 10.52 -7.22
N SER A 529 -5.47 10.08 -6.80
CA SER A 529 -6.69 10.23 -7.55
C SER A 529 -7.32 11.60 -7.35
N ARG A 530 -7.75 12.18 -8.47
CA ARG A 530 -8.58 13.39 -8.50
C ARG A 530 -9.92 13.13 -9.19
N ILE A 531 -10.26 11.85 -9.36
CA ILE A 531 -11.48 11.42 -10.03
C ILE A 531 -12.67 11.68 -9.11
N ALA A 532 -13.69 12.37 -9.62
CA ALA A 532 -14.95 12.63 -8.93
C ALA A 532 -14.75 13.08 -7.46
N LEU A 533 -15.28 12.33 -6.48
CA LEU A 533 -15.18 12.70 -5.06
C LEU A 533 -13.80 12.46 -4.45
N ALA A 534 -12.92 11.68 -5.09
CA ALA A 534 -11.56 11.41 -4.60
C ALA A 534 -10.69 12.66 -4.52
N ARG A 535 -11.01 13.71 -5.29
CA ARG A 535 -10.37 15.03 -5.19
C ARG A 535 -10.45 15.67 -3.79
N HIS A 536 -11.32 15.17 -2.92
CA HIS A 536 -11.54 15.71 -1.57
C HIS A 536 -10.74 14.98 -0.48
N TYR A 537 -10.03 13.91 -0.81
CA TYR A 537 -9.20 13.16 0.12
C TYR A 537 -7.88 12.75 -0.53
N ARG A 538 -7.04 12.10 0.27
CA ARG A 538 -5.77 11.51 -0.17
C ARG A 538 -5.96 10.01 -0.30
N ASN A 539 -5.37 9.39 -1.31
CA ASN A 539 -5.34 7.94 -1.46
C ASN A 539 -3.93 7.37 -1.70
N PHE A 540 -2.97 8.23 -2.05
CA PHE A 540 -1.62 7.80 -2.41
C PHE A 540 -0.99 6.80 -1.42
N LEU A 541 -0.38 5.76 -1.98
CA LEU A 541 0.27 4.64 -1.30
C LEU A 541 -0.65 3.95 -0.29
N GLY A 542 -1.93 3.82 -0.62
CA GLY A 542 -2.92 3.09 0.18
C GLY A 542 -3.12 1.67 -0.31
N ALA A 543 -3.10 0.71 0.62
CA ALA A 543 -3.40 -0.68 0.29
C ALA A 543 -4.92 -0.88 0.21
N THR A 544 -5.40 -1.55 -0.83
CA THR A 544 -6.78 -2.03 -0.85
C THR A 544 -6.97 -3.07 0.25
N CYS A 545 -8.16 -3.11 0.87
CA CYS A 545 -8.34 -3.92 2.07
C CYS A 545 -8.20 -5.41 1.79
N LEU A 546 -8.72 -5.86 0.64
CA LEU A 546 -8.55 -7.19 0.09
C LEU A 546 -7.83 -7.15 -1.26
N GLN A 547 -7.38 -8.30 -1.74
CA GLN A 547 -6.69 -8.44 -3.03
C GLN A 547 -7.49 -7.94 -4.25
N ASP A 548 -8.82 -7.97 -4.16
CA ASP A 548 -9.77 -7.56 -5.20
C ASP A 548 -10.76 -6.49 -4.72
N ALA A 549 -10.52 -5.90 -3.54
CA ALA A 549 -11.41 -4.89 -3.00
C ALA A 549 -11.34 -3.59 -3.84
N PRO A 550 -12.48 -2.93 -4.10
CA PRO A 550 -12.51 -1.65 -4.79
C PRO A 550 -12.16 -0.46 -3.88
N TYR A 551 -11.78 -0.70 -2.62
CA TYR A 551 -11.56 0.34 -1.61
C TYR A 551 -10.39 0.03 -0.69
N MET A 552 -9.81 1.08 -0.13
CA MET A 552 -8.90 1.01 1.00
C MET A 552 -9.69 1.11 2.29
N ALA A 553 -9.30 0.36 3.33
CA ALA A 553 -9.96 0.45 4.62
C ALA A 553 -9.08 0.95 5.76
N VAL A 554 -9.69 1.67 6.71
CA VAL A 554 -8.98 2.30 7.83
C VAL A 554 -8.33 1.27 8.73
N TYR A 555 -8.99 0.12 8.96
CA TYR A 555 -8.46 -0.94 9.80
C TYR A 555 -7.16 -1.51 9.24
N GLU A 556 -7.17 -1.92 7.98
CA GLU A 556 -5.98 -2.38 7.28
C GLU A 556 -4.89 -1.31 7.29
N CYS A 557 -5.26 -0.04 7.12
CA CYS A 557 -4.31 1.06 7.11
C CYS A 557 -3.53 1.20 8.44
N PHE A 558 -4.20 1.25 9.60
CA PHE A 558 -3.50 1.49 10.86
C PHE A 558 -2.90 0.21 11.45
N ASP A 559 -3.48 -0.96 11.17
CA ASP A 559 -2.95 -2.23 11.66
C ASP A 559 -1.68 -2.63 10.87
N SER A 560 -1.64 -2.40 9.55
CA SER A 560 -0.38 -2.50 8.77
C SER A 560 0.69 -1.52 9.26
N PHE A 561 0.32 -0.28 9.61
CA PHE A 561 1.24 0.69 10.20
C PHE A 561 1.86 0.16 11.50
N ALA A 562 1.07 -0.47 12.37
CA ALA A 562 1.57 -1.09 13.60
C ALA A 562 2.47 -2.31 13.33
N ALA A 563 2.10 -3.17 12.37
CA ALA A 563 2.94 -4.30 11.96
C ALA A 563 4.31 -3.83 11.43
N PHE A 564 4.33 -2.76 10.64
CA PHE A 564 5.55 -2.20 10.07
C PHE A 564 6.45 -1.50 11.09
N GLU A 565 5.90 -0.95 12.18
CA GLU A 565 6.70 -0.52 13.34
C GLU A 565 7.56 -1.69 13.87
N HIS A 566 6.94 -2.86 14.06
CA HIS A 566 7.64 -4.08 14.50
C HIS A 566 8.62 -4.62 13.46
N TYR A 567 8.21 -4.65 12.18
CA TYR A 567 9.09 -5.07 11.09
C TYR A 567 10.38 -4.25 11.08
N LEU A 568 10.27 -2.91 11.08
CA LEU A 568 11.41 -2.02 11.08
C LEU A 568 12.20 -2.10 12.39
N ALA A 569 11.55 -2.31 13.54
CA ALA A 569 12.22 -2.56 14.83
C ALA A 569 13.18 -3.75 14.74
N ASP A 570 12.71 -4.86 14.18
CA ASP A 570 13.46 -6.12 14.11
C ASP A 570 14.46 -6.14 12.93
N SER A 571 14.33 -5.28 11.93
CA SER A 571 15.05 -5.40 10.66
C SER A 571 16.57 -5.17 10.73
N GLY A 572 17.04 -4.27 11.60
CA GLY A 572 18.46 -3.91 11.68
C GLY A 572 19.01 -3.34 10.36
N PRO A 573 20.34 -3.26 10.17
CA PRO A 573 20.94 -2.70 8.95
C PRO A 573 20.83 -3.61 7.72
N ASP A 574 20.54 -4.90 7.89
CA ASP A 574 20.55 -5.91 6.82
C ASP A 574 19.33 -5.85 5.89
N LEU A 575 18.31 -5.06 6.24
CA LEU A 575 17.12 -4.86 5.42
C LEU A 575 17.47 -4.17 4.10
N GLU A 576 16.92 -4.70 3.02
CA GLU A 576 16.99 -4.11 1.69
C GLU A 576 16.59 -2.61 1.72
N PRO A 577 17.47 -1.68 1.31
CA PRO A 577 17.19 -0.24 1.37
C PRO A 577 15.89 0.19 0.67
N ALA A 578 15.55 -0.45 -0.45
CA ALA A 578 14.30 -0.17 -1.14
C ALA A 578 13.07 -0.61 -0.34
N ALA A 579 13.12 -1.78 0.32
CA ALA A 579 12.04 -2.25 1.18
C ALA A 579 11.86 -1.32 2.38
N ARG A 580 12.97 -0.93 3.03
CA ARG A 580 12.98 0.06 4.12
C ARG A 580 12.31 1.38 3.71
N MET A 581 12.70 1.92 2.55
CA MET A 581 12.13 3.15 2.00
C MET A 581 10.63 3.01 1.77
N LEU A 582 10.19 1.96 1.08
CA LEU A 582 8.78 1.77 0.74
C LEU A 582 7.90 1.63 1.99
N ILE A 583 8.37 0.90 3.01
CA ILE A 583 7.66 0.77 4.30
C ILE A 583 7.59 2.11 5.03
N ALA A 584 8.71 2.83 5.11
CA ALA A 584 8.77 4.12 5.80
C ALA A 584 7.83 5.14 5.12
N GLU A 585 7.84 5.22 3.78
CA GLU A 585 6.94 6.10 3.05
C GLU A 585 5.48 5.63 3.19
N TYR A 586 5.16 4.33 3.16
CA TYR A 586 3.80 3.85 3.45
C TYR A 586 3.32 4.37 4.81
N CYS A 587 4.15 4.27 5.84
CA CYS A 587 3.79 4.73 7.18
C CYS A 587 3.58 6.24 7.24
N LYS A 588 4.40 7.01 6.54
CA LYS A 588 4.24 8.47 6.38
C LYS A 588 2.93 8.83 5.68
N TYR A 589 2.59 8.19 4.56
CA TYR A 589 1.33 8.47 3.86
C TYR A 589 0.11 7.94 4.60
N ALA A 590 0.23 6.85 5.37
CA ALA A 590 -0.83 6.37 6.24
C ALA A 590 -1.25 7.44 7.26
N LEU A 591 -0.30 8.15 7.88
CA LEU A 591 -0.59 9.24 8.82
C LEU A 591 -1.37 10.41 8.20
N ASP A 592 -1.19 10.65 6.90
CA ASP A 592 -1.88 11.72 6.17
C ASP A 592 -3.24 11.26 5.61
N ARG A 593 -3.24 10.18 4.83
CA ARG A 593 -4.44 9.57 4.23
C ARG A 593 -5.46 9.19 5.29
N ALA A 594 -5.03 8.59 6.40
CA ALA A 594 -5.96 8.06 7.39
C ALA A 594 -6.84 9.15 8.03
N TRP A 595 -6.44 10.41 7.95
CA TRP A 595 -7.22 11.54 8.45
C TRP A 595 -8.57 11.68 7.72
N TYR A 596 -8.62 11.31 6.44
CA TYR A 596 -9.79 11.46 5.59
C TYR A 596 -10.84 10.36 5.75
N TYR A 597 -10.54 9.29 6.49
CA TYR A 597 -11.59 8.34 6.88
C TYR A 597 -12.56 8.96 7.88
N TYR A 598 -12.20 10.03 8.58
CA TYR A 598 -13.14 10.65 9.52
C TYR A 598 -14.18 11.48 8.77
N PRO A 599 -15.50 11.25 8.97
CA PRO A 599 -16.54 11.88 8.15
C PRO A 599 -16.61 13.41 8.25
N ASP A 600 -16.06 14.01 9.31
CA ASP A 600 -15.95 15.46 9.49
C ASP A 600 -14.83 16.09 8.63
N ALA A 601 -13.88 15.28 8.16
CA ALA A 601 -12.83 15.69 7.23
C ALA A 601 -13.30 15.70 5.76
N LEU A 602 -14.49 15.17 5.48
CA LEU A 602 -15.04 15.05 4.14
C LEU A 602 -16.22 16.01 3.92
N PRO A 603 -16.43 16.49 2.67
CA PRO A 603 -17.67 17.15 2.26
C PRO A 603 -18.89 16.24 2.48
N ALA A 604 -20.06 16.84 2.72
CA ALA A 604 -21.28 16.09 3.03
C ALA A 604 -21.73 15.18 1.87
N ASP A 605 -21.52 15.62 0.63
CA ASP A 605 -21.83 14.89 -0.61
C ASP A 605 -20.82 13.78 -0.93
N ALA A 606 -19.67 13.76 -0.24
CA ALA A 606 -18.69 12.68 -0.35
C ALA A 606 -19.02 11.48 0.56
N ILE A 607 -20.07 11.56 1.38
CA ILE A 607 -20.49 10.50 2.30
C ILE A 607 -21.65 9.70 1.71
N ALA A 608 -21.56 8.37 1.79
CA ALA A 608 -22.61 7.47 1.36
C ALA A 608 -23.89 7.67 2.20
N LYS A 609 -25.04 7.74 1.51
CA LYS A 609 -26.35 7.92 2.15
C LYS A 609 -26.90 6.63 2.76
N GLU A 610 -26.44 5.50 2.27
CA GLU A 610 -26.85 4.17 2.71
C GLU A 610 -25.59 3.32 2.94
N GLN A 611 -25.61 2.54 4.01
CA GLN A 611 -24.54 1.63 4.40
C GLN A 611 -24.95 0.19 4.08
N ARG A 612 -23.97 -0.73 4.08
CA ARG A 612 -24.26 -2.17 3.96
C ARG A 612 -25.30 -2.60 5.01
N PRO A 613 -26.24 -3.50 4.64
CA PRO A 613 -27.27 -3.95 5.57
C PRO A 613 -26.66 -4.49 6.88
N GLY A 614 -27.11 -3.94 8.01
CA GLY A 614 -26.62 -4.34 9.34
C GLY A 614 -25.46 -3.51 9.90
N ASN A 615 -24.84 -2.63 9.11
CA ASN A 615 -23.69 -1.82 9.55
C ASN A 615 -24.06 -0.42 10.09
N GLY A 616 -25.31 -0.25 10.52
CA GLY A 616 -25.77 0.97 11.17
C GLY A 616 -25.87 2.16 10.22
N HIS A 617 -25.31 3.31 10.63
CA HIS A 617 -25.35 4.57 9.88
C HIS A 617 -24.07 5.38 10.09
N VAL A 618 -23.89 6.44 9.30
CA VAL A 618 -22.80 7.42 9.49
C VAL A 618 -23.29 8.65 10.24
N ASP A 619 -22.67 8.97 11.37
CA ASP A 619 -22.80 10.23 12.10
C ASP A 619 -21.50 11.04 12.01
N ARG A 620 -21.56 12.17 11.30
CA ARG A 620 -20.40 13.04 11.06
C ARG A 620 -19.95 13.81 12.31
N THR A 621 -20.71 13.77 13.39
CA THR A 621 -20.36 14.41 14.66
C THR A 621 -19.54 13.51 15.58
N LEU A 622 -19.52 12.20 15.31
CA LEU A 622 -18.75 11.23 16.06
C LEU A 622 -17.33 11.10 15.47
N ALA A 623 -16.32 11.11 16.35
CA ALA A 623 -14.93 10.92 15.97
C ALA A 623 -14.57 9.43 15.76
N PHE A 624 -15.36 8.73 14.96
CA PHE A 624 -15.09 7.38 14.46
C PHE A 624 -14.86 7.43 12.95
N PRO A 625 -13.86 6.71 12.42
CA PRO A 625 -13.62 6.67 10.99
C PRO A 625 -14.71 5.90 10.25
N LEU A 626 -14.89 6.22 8.97
CA LEU A 626 -15.50 5.34 7.98
C LEU A 626 -14.60 4.13 7.77
N GLU A 627 -15.17 2.98 7.44
CA GLU A 627 -14.37 1.84 7.03
C GLU A 627 -13.63 2.16 5.72
N ASP A 628 -14.33 2.71 4.72
CA ASP A 628 -13.93 2.65 3.31
C ASP A 628 -13.71 4.02 2.63
N LEU A 629 -12.66 4.10 1.79
CA LEU A 629 -12.37 5.18 0.83
C LEU A 629 -12.09 4.59 -0.57
N TYR A 630 -12.51 5.28 -1.64
CA TYR A 630 -12.50 4.75 -3.01
C TYR A 630 -11.65 5.57 -4.01
N PRO A 631 -10.62 5.00 -4.65
CA PRO A 631 -9.81 5.74 -5.63
C PRO A 631 -10.58 6.26 -6.84
N ASP A 632 -11.72 5.66 -7.20
CA ASP A 632 -12.54 6.10 -8.33
C ASP A 632 -13.56 7.21 -8.00
N GLY A 633 -13.54 7.71 -6.75
CA GLY A 633 -14.36 8.83 -6.31
C GLY A 633 -15.82 8.49 -6.08
N GLN A 634 -16.13 7.23 -5.75
CA GLN A 634 -17.40 6.89 -5.12
C GLN A 634 -17.56 7.54 -3.72
N PRO A 635 -18.79 7.72 -3.22
CA PRO A 635 -19.03 8.14 -1.85
C PRO A 635 -18.38 7.17 -0.85
N ALA A 636 -17.76 7.71 0.20
CA ALA A 636 -17.11 6.98 1.27
C ALA A 636 -18.10 6.55 2.36
N GLY A 637 -17.79 5.48 3.09
CA GLY A 637 -18.65 4.98 4.16
C GLY A 637 -19.81 4.13 3.65
N GLN A 638 -19.65 3.47 2.50
CA GLN A 638 -20.64 2.50 2.00
C GLN A 638 -20.67 1.26 2.88
N VAL A 639 -19.55 0.90 3.51
CA VAL A 639 -19.54 -0.23 4.43
C VAL A 639 -20.10 0.18 5.77
N GLY A 640 -19.61 1.26 6.37
CA GLY A 640 -20.10 1.77 7.64
C GLY A 640 -19.15 2.76 8.29
N GLN A 641 -19.59 3.34 9.42
CA GLN A 641 -18.72 4.08 10.32
C GLN A 641 -18.13 3.11 11.35
N GLU A 642 -16.87 2.73 11.14
CA GLU A 642 -16.13 1.66 11.80
C GLU A 642 -15.62 2.10 13.19
N ILE A 643 -16.27 1.65 14.25
CA ILE A 643 -15.88 2.02 15.62
C ILE A 643 -14.60 1.31 16.04
N TYR A 644 -14.36 0.08 15.58
CA TYR A 644 -13.08 -0.57 15.86
C TYR A 644 -11.90 0.09 15.13
N GLY A 645 -12.18 0.79 14.02
CA GLY A 645 -11.28 1.71 13.34
C GLY A 645 -10.82 2.89 14.21
N ALA A 646 -11.54 3.20 15.29
CA ALA A 646 -11.14 4.23 16.26
C ALA A 646 -9.76 3.98 16.90
N GLY A 647 -9.27 2.74 16.85
CA GLY A 647 -7.90 2.37 17.22
C GLY A 647 -6.84 3.23 16.50
N ALA A 648 -7.10 3.60 15.25
CA ALA A 648 -6.22 4.41 14.41
C ALA A 648 -5.77 5.70 15.09
N ALA A 649 -6.69 6.44 15.72
CA ALA A 649 -6.36 7.72 16.35
C ALA A 649 -5.32 7.57 17.46
N PHE A 650 -5.44 6.51 18.26
CA PHE A 650 -4.50 6.21 19.35
C PHE A 650 -3.16 5.72 18.82
N ILE A 651 -3.17 4.78 17.87
CA ILE A 651 -1.95 4.21 17.28
C ILE A 651 -1.15 5.33 16.61
N PHE A 652 -1.75 6.11 15.71
CA PHE A 652 -1.04 7.20 15.05
C PHE A 652 -0.52 8.24 16.04
N ALA A 653 -1.32 8.65 17.03
CA ALA A 653 -0.87 9.62 18.02
C ALA A 653 0.32 9.12 18.85
N THR A 654 0.29 7.88 19.31
CA THR A 654 1.32 7.33 20.20
C THR A 654 2.64 7.04 19.49
N ARG A 655 2.62 6.76 18.19
CA ARG A 655 3.82 6.45 17.39
C ARG A 655 4.48 7.66 16.75
N SER A 656 3.67 8.66 16.35
CA SER A 656 4.18 9.83 15.64
C SER A 656 4.48 11.02 16.56
N PHE A 657 4.01 11.00 17.82
CA PHE A 657 4.26 12.07 18.78
C PHE A 657 5.12 11.62 19.95
N HIS A 658 6.11 12.43 20.32
CA HIS A 658 7.08 12.10 21.35
C HIS A 658 7.16 13.20 22.40
N ASN A 659 7.06 12.81 23.66
CA ASN A 659 7.33 13.70 24.79
C ASN A 659 8.85 13.84 24.94
N VAL A 660 9.34 15.08 25.03
CA VAL A 660 10.76 15.38 25.27
C VAL A 660 10.88 15.97 26.68
N GLU A 661 11.54 15.25 27.58
CA GLU A 661 11.67 15.67 28.98
C GLU A 661 12.31 17.06 29.11
N GLY A 662 11.66 17.93 29.89
CA GLY A 662 12.10 19.31 30.12
C GLY A 662 11.90 20.27 28.93
N ALA A 663 11.47 19.78 27.76
CA ALA A 663 11.21 20.65 26.62
C ALA A 663 9.84 21.36 26.75
N PRO A 664 9.73 22.62 26.29
CA PRO A 664 8.46 23.36 26.28
C PRO A 664 7.54 22.98 25.09
N PHE A 665 7.87 21.92 24.36
CA PHE A 665 7.15 21.44 23.19
C PHE A 665 7.03 19.92 23.20
N ARG A 666 6.12 19.41 22.36
CA ARG A 666 6.02 18.03 21.93
C ARG A 666 6.60 17.90 20.52
N LEU A 667 7.29 16.80 20.27
CA LEU A 667 7.83 16.49 18.96
C LEU A 667 6.82 15.64 18.17
N TYR A 668 6.64 15.94 16.89
CA TYR A 668 5.97 15.07 15.93
C TYR A 668 6.94 14.71 14.82
N CYS A 669 6.92 13.45 14.38
CA CYS A 669 7.61 12.98 13.20
C CYS A 669 6.69 12.06 12.40
N ASP A 670 6.63 12.26 11.08
CA ASP A 670 5.90 11.36 10.17
C ASP A 670 6.67 10.07 9.82
N HIS A 671 7.81 9.85 10.48
CA HIS A 671 8.63 8.65 10.42
C HIS A 671 8.86 8.09 11.83
N PHE A 672 9.06 6.78 11.94
CA PHE A 672 9.43 6.16 13.21
C PHE A 672 10.83 6.60 13.65
N ILE A 673 10.91 7.22 14.83
CA ILE A 673 12.19 7.58 15.46
C ILE A 673 12.87 6.30 15.96
N ARG A 674 14.04 5.99 15.41
CA ARG A 674 14.80 4.76 15.73
C ARG A 674 15.62 4.88 17.01
N ALA A 675 16.11 6.07 17.29
CA ALA A 675 16.82 6.39 18.51
C ALA A 675 16.61 7.86 18.86
N SER A 676 16.56 8.16 20.16
CA SER A 676 16.38 9.49 20.71
C SER A 676 17.28 9.61 21.95
N GLU A 677 18.24 10.54 21.92
CA GLU A 677 19.25 10.69 22.96
C GLU A 677 19.37 12.15 23.41
N ARG A 678 19.40 12.36 24.74
CA ARG A 678 19.65 13.66 25.35
C ARG A 678 21.15 13.91 25.46
N THR A 679 21.67 14.72 24.55
CA THR A 679 23.10 15.10 24.49
C THR A 679 23.43 16.40 25.23
N GLY A 680 22.42 17.05 25.83
CA GLY A 680 22.58 18.22 26.69
C GLY A 680 21.23 18.69 27.26
N GLU A 681 21.23 19.69 28.14
CA GLU A 681 19.99 20.20 28.79
C GLU A 681 18.97 20.74 27.78
N ARG A 682 19.41 21.23 26.63
CA ARG A 682 18.53 21.76 25.57
C ARG A 682 18.87 21.22 24.19
N THR A 683 19.43 20.02 24.17
CA THR A 683 19.87 19.33 22.95
C THR A 683 19.28 17.93 22.91
N LEU A 684 18.76 17.54 21.75
CA LEU A 684 18.22 16.22 21.47
C LEU A 684 18.80 15.73 20.16
N THR A 685 19.32 14.50 20.15
CA THR A 685 19.74 13.82 18.93
C THR A 685 18.69 12.77 18.57
N LEU A 686 18.21 12.79 17.32
CA LEU A 686 17.29 11.79 16.77
C LEU A 686 17.98 10.99 15.68
N THR A 687 17.63 9.71 15.55
CA THR A 687 18.02 8.89 14.40
C THR A 687 16.79 8.47 13.62
N LEU A 688 16.79 8.77 12.32
CA LEU A 688 15.81 8.30 11.35
C LEU A 688 16.47 7.31 10.40
N ASP A 689 15.68 6.39 9.86
CA ASP A 689 16.15 5.28 9.04
C ASP A 689 15.12 4.96 7.94
N GLY A 690 14.61 6.02 7.30
CA GLY A 690 13.78 5.96 6.09
C GLY A 690 14.62 5.83 4.82
N GLY A 691 14.01 6.11 3.68
CA GLY A 691 14.69 6.00 2.39
C GLY A 691 15.75 7.09 2.14
N GLU A 692 16.81 6.71 1.44
CA GLU A 692 17.74 7.69 0.86
C GLU A 692 16.98 8.61 -0.13
N ALA A 693 17.27 9.91 -0.10
CA ALA A 693 16.60 10.95 -0.86
C ALA A 693 15.11 11.20 -0.52
N CYS A 694 14.53 10.46 0.43
CA CYS A 694 13.22 10.77 1.01
C CYS A 694 13.34 11.86 2.09
N THR A 695 12.22 12.50 2.41
CA THR A 695 12.14 13.54 3.45
C THR A 695 11.10 13.19 4.49
N ALA A 696 11.42 13.49 5.75
CA ALA A 696 10.51 13.46 6.88
C ALA A 696 10.05 14.86 7.27
N ASN A 697 8.82 14.97 7.76
CA ASN A 697 8.32 16.17 8.43
C ASN A 697 8.57 16.05 9.93
N LEU A 698 9.24 17.06 10.47
CA LEU A 698 9.49 17.20 11.90
C LEU A 698 8.77 18.45 12.40
N CYS A 699 7.81 18.27 13.30
CA CYS A 699 7.04 19.38 13.87
C CYS A 699 7.29 19.51 15.37
N PHE A 700 7.34 20.75 15.85
CA PHE A 700 7.52 21.10 17.25
C PHE A 700 6.28 21.83 17.74
N ILE A 701 5.45 21.14 18.50
CA ILE A 701 4.14 21.64 18.95
C ILE A 701 4.27 22.18 20.37
N ARG A 702 3.93 23.45 20.59
CA ARG A 702 4.00 24.10 21.90
C ARG A 702 3.15 23.38 22.95
N LEU A 703 3.69 23.14 24.14
CA LEU A 703 2.91 22.62 25.25
C LEU A 703 1.95 23.68 25.83
N PRO A 704 0.79 23.29 26.40
CA PRO A 704 -0.13 24.22 27.02
C PRO A 704 0.56 25.14 28.04
N ARG A 705 0.23 26.44 28.00
CA ARG A 705 0.79 27.49 28.88
C ARG A 705 2.32 27.64 28.80
N ARG A 706 2.99 27.09 27.77
CA ARG A 706 4.40 27.35 27.44
C ARG A 706 4.50 28.25 26.21
N LYS A 707 5.69 28.77 25.91
CA LYS A 707 6.02 29.44 24.65
C LYS A 707 6.86 28.50 23.80
N LEU A 708 6.67 28.53 22.47
CA LEU A 708 7.54 27.79 21.58
C LEU A 708 8.93 28.47 21.58
N PRO A 709 10.01 27.74 21.87
CA PRO A 709 11.36 28.30 21.94
C PRO A 709 11.90 28.52 20.54
N ARG A 710 13.03 29.23 20.42
CA ARG A 710 13.74 29.28 19.15
C ARG A 710 14.40 27.92 18.89
N LEU A 711 14.05 27.30 17.76
CA LEU A 711 14.53 25.97 17.37
C LEU A 711 15.71 26.09 16.40
N ARG A 712 16.66 25.16 16.53
CA ARG A 712 17.74 24.92 15.56
C ARG A 712 17.77 23.43 15.27
N VAL A 713 17.55 23.06 14.02
CA VAL A 713 17.57 21.66 13.56
C VAL A 713 18.67 21.54 12.50
N GLY A 714 19.57 20.58 12.67
CA GLY A 714 20.64 20.32 11.71
C GLY A 714 21.08 18.86 11.70
N SER A 715 21.91 18.47 10.73
CA SER A 715 22.57 17.17 10.72
C SER A 715 23.72 17.13 11.73
N VAL A 716 24.19 15.92 12.06
CA VAL A 716 25.43 15.75 12.85
C VAL A 716 26.68 16.28 12.13
N ASP A 717 26.63 16.38 10.79
CA ASP A 717 27.70 16.92 9.96
C ASP A 717 27.70 18.46 9.88
N GLY A 718 26.70 19.12 10.49
CA GLY A 718 26.62 20.57 10.63
C GLY A 718 25.70 21.28 9.63
N ASP A 719 25.02 20.54 8.74
CA ASP A 719 24.05 21.12 7.81
C ASP A 719 22.81 21.60 8.56
N MET A 720 22.48 22.88 8.43
CA MET A 720 21.34 23.48 9.13
C MET A 720 20.09 23.47 8.24
N PHE A 721 18.99 22.94 8.79
CA PHE A 721 17.69 22.93 8.11
C PHE A 721 16.88 24.17 8.46
N ARG A 722 16.27 24.80 7.44
CA ARG A 722 15.36 25.94 7.64
C ARG A 722 13.96 25.42 7.93
N ALA A 723 13.25 26.11 8.81
CA ALA A 723 11.83 25.88 8.99
C ALA A 723 11.11 26.17 7.67
N HIS A 724 10.23 25.27 7.26
CA HIS A 724 9.38 25.45 6.09
C HIS A 724 8.11 26.25 6.47
N ALA A 725 7.66 26.14 7.73
CA ALA A 725 6.60 26.96 8.30
C ALA A 725 6.89 27.25 9.78
N GLU A 726 6.61 28.49 10.20
CA GLU A 726 6.67 28.93 11.60
C GLU A 726 5.33 29.56 11.98
N LEU A 727 4.58 28.86 12.84
CA LEU A 727 3.31 29.29 13.42
C LEU A 727 3.51 29.62 14.91
N GLU A 728 2.56 30.33 15.52
CA GLU A 728 2.67 30.74 16.94
C GLU A 728 2.80 29.54 17.89
N ASP A 729 2.15 28.43 17.56
CA ASP A 729 2.08 27.20 18.35
C ASP A 729 2.85 26.02 17.75
N ARG A 730 3.43 26.17 16.55
CA ARG A 730 4.08 25.07 15.84
C ARG A 730 5.23 25.54 14.93
N GLY A 731 6.38 24.86 15.01
CA GLY A 731 7.46 25.00 14.02
C GLY A 731 7.60 23.73 13.19
N GLU A 732 7.74 23.85 11.87
CA GLU A 732 7.76 22.71 10.94
C GLU A 732 9.03 22.71 10.09
N PHE A 733 9.67 21.54 10.00
CA PHE A 733 10.92 21.33 9.27
C PHE A 733 10.76 20.14 8.33
N ARG A 734 11.30 20.27 7.11
CA ARG A 734 11.55 19.14 6.21
C ARG A 734 13.01 18.76 6.34
N VAL A 735 13.24 17.52 6.73
CA VAL A 735 14.58 16.97 7.00
C VAL A 735 14.77 15.68 6.20
N PRO A 736 16.01 15.24 5.95
CA PRO A 736 16.26 13.91 5.38
C PRO A 736 15.56 12.82 6.20
N ALA A 737 14.93 11.86 5.53
CA ALA A 737 14.25 10.74 6.17
C ALA A 737 15.21 9.72 6.78
N ASN A 738 16.51 9.82 6.49
CA ASN A 738 17.56 8.96 7.01
C ASN A 738 18.69 9.78 7.67
N GLY A 739 19.35 9.19 8.67
CA GLY A 739 20.51 9.78 9.33
C GLY A 739 20.20 10.37 10.71
N ARG A 740 21.15 11.14 11.23
CA ARG A 740 21.09 11.72 12.59
C ARG A 740 20.82 13.22 12.54
N LEU A 741 19.83 13.64 13.32
CA LEU A 741 19.41 15.03 13.46
C LEU A 741 19.76 15.54 14.85
N VAL A 742 20.32 16.74 14.93
CA VAL A 742 20.61 17.46 16.16
C VAL A 742 19.63 18.62 16.29
N ILE A 743 18.86 18.62 17.38
CA ILE A 743 17.85 19.61 17.70
C ILE A 743 18.30 20.37 18.94
N ASN A 744 18.34 21.69 18.84
CA ASN A 744 18.65 22.59 19.95
C ASN A 744 17.51 23.59 20.14
N TRP A 745 17.14 23.87 21.40
CA TRP A 745 16.16 24.91 21.74
C TRP A 745 16.70 25.91 22.76
N ARG A 746 16.21 27.16 22.70
CA ARG A 746 16.61 28.24 23.63
C ARG A 746 15.45 28.93 24.28
#